data_AF-A0A9W4JEM3-F1
#
_entry.id   AF-A0A9W4JEM3-F1
#
_cell.length_a   1.000
_cell.length_b   1.000
_cell.length_c   1.000
_cell.angle_alpha   90.00
_cell.angle_beta   90.00
_cell.angle_gamma   90.00
#
_symmetry.space_group_name_H-M   'P 1'
#
loop_
_entity.id
_entity.type
_entity.pdbx_description
1 polymer ?
#
loop_
_entity_poly.entity_id
_entity_poly.type
_entity_poly.pdbx_seq_one_letter_code
_entity_poly.pdbx_strand_id
1 'polypeptide(L)'
;MKTVWTISLAGSATLAGATLTSALTAAATTITSTVTPTPALFQHERVQLTEGVLKNVSTVLQKDTVANMFAFPSNSTVSKSDVLHSCKVMPGDTAWPLDTTWDVFDALLGGSLIKTVPLASSCYSNWPEYDAIKCASITTDWLSSELHMADPASIMLPLYEGRSCLPSPYNYTSSCEQGAYPVYAVNVTTVAQIQLAINFARNQNLRLVVKNTGHDFNGKASGKGALSIWTHYLKEKEYLPAFKAANGYHGPAIKFGSGVQVWEAYEFAKSIGHSVVGGEAVTVGLGGGYTAGGGHSPLSSMYGMAADQVLAMQDGRFITASSTENADVFWMLRGGGGSTIGVVTSLTVKALPQLETTTVTFNFTVNDTPGPDAFWAAVGSYLDNFESFVDAGTYGYYYIGASSAEIGTTYAGDTDYYFRMESFLAPNMSVAQTEALLAPWFNSLNALNVSYTPWYNHADNFHDAWVVSFPEEYVGTDVVKTASRLLPRSVFKSDDLRNQTWAAYQDAVDQGLFIAGFHISGTGITVEPPTDTSVLPAWRDALTHVIVGSQWNFTSSWNVIEDSSLFVTKWMDVLRDIAPDSGAYMSEGDLIEPNLQEAFYGVNYPRLYALKQKYDPTGLFFALTAVGAEDWEVQTTDPLPYSWNNNGRLCPKSS
;
A
#
# COMPACT_ATOMS: atom_id res chain seq x y z
N MET A 1 -11.47 -57.61 39.33
CA MET A 1 -10.01 -57.54 39.07
C MET A 1 -9.79 -57.03 37.66
N LYS A 2 -9.45 -55.75 37.51
CA LYS A 2 -8.71 -55.18 36.37
C LYS A 2 -8.33 -53.76 36.78
N THR A 3 -7.04 -53.56 36.97
CA THR A 3 -6.37 -52.37 37.50
C THR A 3 -6.27 -51.33 36.39
N VAL A 4 -6.79 -50.12 36.62
CA VAL A 4 -6.54 -48.95 35.78
C VAL A 4 -5.41 -48.16 36.43
N TRP A 5 -4.33 -47.95 35.67
CA TRP A 5 -3.21 -47.12 36.06
C TRP A 5 -3.56 -45.65 35.77
N THR A 6 -3.80 -44.87 36.81
CA THR A 6 -3.77 -43.40 36.78
C THR A 6 -2.34 -42.96 37.03
N ILE A 7 -1.65 -42.44 36.01
CA ILE A 7 -0.41 -41.68 36.20
C ILE A 7 -0.81 -40.22 36.37
N SER A 8 -0.73 -39.75 37.60
CA SER A 8 -0.71 -38.34 37.98
C SER A 8 0.68 -37.78 37.65
N LEU A 9 0.74 -36.84 36.69
CA LEU A 9 1.83 -35.88 36.56
C LEU A 9 1.25 -34.47 36.61
N ALA A 10 0.81 -34.09 37.82
CA ALA A 10 0.73 -32.69 38.21
C ALA A 10 2.00 -32.38 39.01
N GLY A 11 2.88 -31.53 38.46
CA GLY A 11 4.07 -31.08 39.16
C GLY A 11 5.10 -30.39 38.26
N SER A 12 5.28 -29.08 38.49
CA SER A 12 6.47 -28.28 38.15
C SER A 12 6.79 -27.99 36.65
N ALA A 13 5.92 -27.23 35.97
CA ALA A 13 6.28 -26.56 34.71
C ALA A 13 6.22 -25.02 34.76
N THR A 14 5.67 -24.42 35.83
CA THR A 14 5.43 -22.96 35.89
C THR A 14 6.59 -22.12 36.42
N LEU A 15 7.51 -22.72 37.20
CA LEU A 15 8.69 -22.01 37.75
C LEU A 15 9.90 -21.98 36.80
N ALA A 16 9.97 -22.90 35.83
CA ALA A 16 11.08 -22.97 34.87
C ALA A 16 10.92 -22.01 33.67
N GLY A 17 9.68 -21.65 33.31
CA GLY A 17 9.41 -20.70 32.21
C GLY A 17 9.77 -19.25 32.57
N ALA A 18 9.32 -18.78 33.73
CA ALA A 18 9.56 -17.40 34.20
C ALA A 18 11.04 -17.12 34.57
N THR A 19 11.79 -18.16 34.95
CA THR A 19 13.24 -18.04 35.23
C THR A 19 14.09 -18.03 33.97
N LEU A 20 13.58 -18.57 32.85
CA LEU A 20 14.27 -18.56 31.55
C LEU A 20 14.13 -17.21 30.83
N THR A 21 12.96 -16.58 30.87
CA THR A 21 12.71 -15.27 30.21
C THR A 21 13.43 -14.12 30.90
N SER A 22 13.55 -14.15 32.24
CA SER A 22 14.27 -13.12 33.00
C SER A 22 15.79 -13.06 32.77
N ALA A 23 16.37 -14.11 32.16
CA ALA A 23 17.79 -14.16 31.80
C ALA A 23 18.06 -13.77 30.34
N LEU A 24 17.01 -13.63 29.51
CA LEU A 24 17.12 -13.27 28.11
C LEU A 24 17.13 -11.75 27.95
N THR A 25 17.92 -11.28 26.99
CA THR A 25 17.96 -9.89 26.56
C THR A 25 17.68 -9.82 25.06
N ALA A 26 17.45 -8.60 24.55
CA ALA A 26 17.29 -8.37 23.13
C ALA A 26 18.44 -9.02 22.34
N ALA A 27 18.09 -9.85 21.35
CA ALA A 27 19.03 -10.54 20.49
C ALA A 27 19.48 -9.61 19.37
N ALA A 28 20.37 -8.69 19.71
CA ALA A 28 20.94 -7.76 18.76
C ALA A 28 22.40 -7.43 19.11
N THR A 29 23.11 -6.90 18.13
CA THR A 29 24.40 -6.26 18.31
C THR A 29 24.46 -4.98 17.49
N THR A 30 25.24 -4.00 17.94
CA THR A 30 25.50 -2.79 17.16
C THR A 30 26.72 -3.03 16.29
N ILE A 31 26.53 -3.05 14.97
CA ILE A 31 27.63 -3.19 14.03
C ILE A 31 28.39 -1.87 13.86
N THR A 32 29.71 -1.92 14.00
CA THR A 32 30.62 -0.83 13.66
C THR A 32 31.33 -1.21 12.38
N SER A 33 30.78 -0.82 11.23
CA SER A 33 31.39 -1.18 9.94
C SER A 33 32.72 -0.44 9.75
N THR A 34 33.76 -1.16 9.31
CA THR A 34 35.03 -0.57 8.85
C THR A 34 34.94 0.03 7.44
N VAL A 35 33.89 -0.32 6.68
CA VAL A 35 33.54 0.22 5.37
C VAL A 35 32.22 0.96 5.49
N THR A 36 32.20 2.27 5.28
CA THR A 36 30.94 3.04 5.34
C THR A 36 30.08 2.67 4.12
N PRO A 37 28.91 2.02 4.30
CA PRO A 37 28.01 1.82 3.17
C PRO A 37 27.60 3.17 2.61
N THR A 38 27.31 3.22 1.32
CA THR A 38 26.82 4.44 0.64
C THR A 38 25.40 4.17 0.19
N PRO A 39 24.37 4.77 0.83
CA PRO A 39 24.45 5.76 1.91
C PRO A 39 24.77 5.14 3.29
N ALA A 40 25.18 5.99 4.23
CA ALA A 40 25.46 5.57 5.60
C ALA A 40 24.21 4.98 6.27
N LEU A 41 24.42 4.05 7.21
CA LEU A 41 23.33 3.41 7.95
C LEU A 41 22.73 4.35 8.98
N PHE A 42 21.39 4.34 9.04
CA PHE A 42 20.62 4.89 10.14
C PHE A 42 20.86 4.14 11.46
N GLN A 43 20.43 4.71 12.58
CA GLN A 43 20.68 4.08 13.89
C GLN A 43 19.96 2.74 14.01
N HIS A 44 18.69 2.66 13.59
CA HIS A 44 17.93 1.41 13.58
C HIS A 44 18.56 0.33 12.68
N GLU A 45 19.31 0.74 11.66
CA GLU A 45 19.99 -0.14 10.71
C GLU A 45 21.29 -0.72 11.27
N ARG A 46 21.93 -0.07 12.24
CA ARG A 46 23.17 -0.56 12.86
C ARG A 46 22.91 -1.65 13.89
N VAL A 47 21.68 -1.78 14.38
CA VAL A 47 21.31 -2.78 15.38
C VAL A 47 20.76 -4.01 14.66
N GLN A 48 21.56 -5.07 14.62
CA GLN A 48 21.32 -6.25 13.78
C GLN A 48 21.41 -7.57 14.55
N LEU A 49 20.71 -8.57 14.02
CA LEU A 49 20.87 -9.96 14.40
C LEU A 49 22.10 -10.54 13.68
N THR A 50 22.93 -11.30 14.40
CA THR A 50 24.09 -11.98 13.81
C THR A 50 24.16 -13.43 14.29
N GLU A 51 24.88 -14.28 13.55
CA GLU A 51 25.12 -15.67 13.95
C GLU A 51 25.75 -15.77 15.36
N GLY A 52 26.63 -14.82 15.72
CA GLY A 52 27.22 -14.73 17.05
C GLY A 52 26.19 -14.46 18.15
N VAL A 53 25.24 -13.55 17.89
CA VAL A 53 24.12 -13.26 18.80
C VAL A 53 23.25 -14.51 18.98
N LEU A 54 22.88 -15.19 17.88
CA LEU A 54 22.06 -16.41 17.93
C LEU A 54 22.76 -17.56 18.66
N LYS A 55 24.08 -17.71 18.50
CA LYS A 55 24.86 -18.71 19.25
C LYS A 55 24.81 -18.46 20.77
N ASN A 56 24.88 -17.19 21.19
CA ASN A 56 24.72 -16.84 22.59
C ASN A 56 23.30 -17.16 23.08
N VAL A 57 22.27 -16.85 22.29
CA VAL A 57 20.88 -17.21 22.60
C VAL A 57 20.73 -18.72 22.80
N SER A 58 21.28 -19.55 21.91
CA SER A 58 21.27 -21.01 22.07
C SER A 58 21.92 -21.48 23.36
N THR A 59 23.03 -20.85 23.73
CA THR A 59 23.77 -21.15 24.97
C THR A 59 22.95 -20.80 26.21
N VAL A 60 22.29 -19.63 26.22
CA VAL A 60 21.45 -19.17 27.34
C VAL A 60 20.20 -20.04 27.49
N LEU A 61 19.56 -20.39 26.37
CA LEU A 61 18.35 -21.21 26.37
C LEU A 61 18.61 -22.68 26.76
N GLN A 62 19.84 -23.17 26.62
CA GLN A 62 20.22 -24.58 26.79
C GLN A 62 19.31 -25.56 26.02
N LYS A 63 18.71 -25.09 24.93
CA LYS A 63 17.70 -25.79 24.13
C LYS A 63 17.85 -25.41 22.67
N ASP A 64 18.68 -26.15 21.95
CA ASP A 64 18.95 -25.91 20.53
C ASP A 64 17.66 -25.92 19.69
N THR A 65 16.66 -26.72 20.07
CA THR A 65 15.35 -26.75 19.40
C THR A 65 14.62 -25.39 19.42
N VAL A 66 14.74 -24.62 20.52
CA VAL A 66 14.12 -23.29 20.64
C VAL A 66 14.95 -22.25 19.88
N ALA A 67 16.28 -22.33 19.98
CA ALA A 67 17.17 -21.43 19.25
C ALA A 67 17.04 -21.57 17.72
N ASN A 68 16.80 -22.79 17.23
CA ASN A 68 16.55 -23.07 15.81
C ASN A 68 15.31 -22.36 15.26
N MET A 69 14.36 -21.94 16.11
CA MET A 69 13.22 -21.14 15.68
C MET A 69 13.65 -19.76 15.18
N PHE A 70 14.78 -19.23 15.64
CA PHE A 70 15.28 -17.89 15.30
C PHE A 70 16.49 -17.91 14.35
N ALA A 71 16.94 -19.10 13.95
CA ALA A 71 18.11 -19.29 13.11
C ALA A 71 17.93 -18.69 11.71
N PHE A 72 19.04 -18.19 11.15
CA PHE A 72 19.12 -17.88 9.72
C PHE A 72 18.97 -19.16 8.89
N PRO A 73 18.51 -19.05 7.64
CA PRO A 73 18.38 -20.23 6.78
C PRO A 73 19.75 -20.88 6.55
N SER A 74 19.85 -22.19 6.78
CA SER A 74 21.06 -22.95 6.47
C SER A 74 21.17 -23.23 4.97
N ASN A 75 22.39 -23.21 4.43
CA ASN A 75 22.69 -23.59 3.03
C ASN A 75 22.38 -25.08 2.72
N SER A 76 21.95 -25.87 3.70
CA SER A 76 21.41 -27.21 3.45
C SER A 76 20.08 -27.06 2.74
N THR A 77 20.06 -27.42 1.46
CA THR A 77 18.89 -27.48 0.58
C THR A 77 17.67 -28.04 1.33
N VAL A 78 16.82 -27.13 1.83
CA VAL A 78 15.44 -27.49 2.11
C VAL A 78 14.89 -27.91 0.75
N SER A 79 14.54 -29.19 0.64
CA SER A 79 13.95 -29.69 -0.59
C SER A 79 12.73 -28.83 -0.91
N LYS A 80 12.66 -28.29 -2.14
CA LYS A 80 11.45 -27.59 -2.62
C LYS A 80 10.18 -28.43 -2.38
N SER A 81 10.31 -29.77 -2.32
CA SER A 81 9.19 -30.67 -2.04
C SER A 81 8.59 -30.55 -0.63
N ASP A 82 9.36 -30.17 0.41
CA ASP A 82 8.90 -30.34 1.79
C ASP A 82 8.22 -29.10 2.36
N VAL A 83 8.45 -27.92 1.78
CA VAL A 83 7.86 -26.63 2.24
C VAL A 83 6.63 -26.21 1.43
N LEU A 84 6.52 -26.64 0.18
CA LEU A 84 5.43 -26.24 -0.73
C LEU A 84 4.08 -26.96 -0.50
N HIS A 85 3.97 -27.87 0.48
CA HIS A 85 2.79 -28.76 0.58
C HIS A 85 1.93 -28.59 1.84
N SER A 86 2.16 -27.57 2.68
CA SER A 86 1.31 -27.37 3.87
C SER A 86 0.86 -25.93 4.03
N CYS A 87 -0.39 -25.77 4.47
CA CYS A 87 -0.94 -24.47 4.84
C CYS A 87 -0.15 -23.84 5.98
N LYS A 88 -0.17 -22.52 6.05
CA LYS A 88 0.41 -21.78 7.19
C LYS A 88 -0.31 -22.15 8.48
N VAL A 89 0.48 -22.21 9.55
CA VAL A 89 0.03 -22.54 10.91
C VAL A 89 -0.80 -21.38 11.47
N MET A 90 -1.88 -21.70 12.18
CA MET A 90 -2.87 -20.75 12.71
C MET A 90 -3.13 -21.02 14.21
N PRO A 91 -3.63 -20.03 14.97
CA PRO A 91 -4.07 -20.26 16.34
C PRO A 91 -5.07 -21.43 16.43
N GLY A 92 -4.83 -22.32 17.39
CA GLY A 92 -5.62 -23.55 17.58
C GLY A 92 -5.03 -24.79 16.91
N ASP A 93 -4.08 -24.65 15.98
CA ASP A 93 -3.35 -25.80 15.43
C ASP A 93 -2.39 -26.39 16.48
N THR A 94 -2.15 -27.70 16.41
CA THR A 94 -1.18 -28.38 17.29
C THR A 94 0.25 -27.87 17.10
N ALA A 95 0.56 -27.34 15.92
CA ALA A 95 1.85 -26.75 15.57
C ALA A 95 1.95 -25.26 15.92
N TRP A 96 0.87 -24.63 16.40
CA TRP A 96 0.92 -23.22 16.81
C TRP A 96 1.90 -23.03 17.98
N PRO A 97 2.79 -22.03 17.95
CA PRO A 97 3.73 -21.81 19.03
C PRO A 97 3.02 -21.61 20.37
N LEU A 98 3.51 -22.27 21.42
CA LEU A 98 3.01 -22.12 22.78
C LEU A 98 3.26 -20.70 23.30
N ASP A 99 2.48 -20.26 24.28
CA ASP A 99 2.64 -18.94 24.92
C ASP A 99 4.08 -18.69 25.41
N THR A 100 4.73 -19.72 25.97
CA THR A 100 6.14 -19.62 26.41
C THR A 100 7.12 -19.42 25.25
N THR A 101 6.80 -19.88 24.04
CA THR A 101 7.59 -19.60 22.84
C THR A 101 7.41 -18.15 22.41
N TRP A 102 6.19 -17.61 22.49
CA TRP A 102 5.92 -16.19 22.25
C TRP A 102 6.62 -15.29 23.28
N ASP A 103 6.64 -15.68 24.56
CA ASP A 103 7.36 -14.95 25.62
C ASP A 103 8.88 -14.91 25.35
N VAL A 104 9.47 -16.02 24.88
CA VAL A 104 10.89 -16.05 24.48
C VAL A 104 11.12 -15.14 23.28
N PHE A 105 10.25 -15.20 22.27
CA PHE A 105 10.35 -14.34 21.10
C PHE A 105 10.29 -12.86 21.50
N ASP A 106 9.35 -12.47 22.37
CA ASP A 106 9.25 -11.09 22.86
C ASP A 106 10.50 -10.64 23.64
N ALA A 107 11.03 -11.51 24.52
CA ALA A 107 12.27 -11.22 25.23
C ALA A 107 13.46 -10.99 24.27
N LEU A 108 13.57 -11.79 23.20
CA LEU A 108 14.59 -11.61 22.16
C LEU A 108 14.36 -10.36 21.31
N LEU A 109 13.11 -9.93 21.13
CA LEU A 109 12.76 -8.66 20.49
C LEU A 109 13.01 -7.45 21.40
N GLY A 110 13.22 -7.66 22.70
CA GLY A 110 13.35 -6.59 23.69
C GLY A 110 12.00 -6.00 24.12
N GLY A 111 10.94 -6.80 24.19
CA GLY A 111 9.61 -6.34 24.63
C GLY A 111 8.80 -5.62 23.54
N SER A 112 9.10 -5.89 22.27
CA SER A 112 8.48 -5.21 21.11
C SER A 112 7.37 -6.03 20.43
N LEU A 113 7.02 -7.20 20.97
CA LEU A 113 5.90 -7.99 20.50
C LEU A 113 4.59 -7.46 21.08
N ILE A 114 3.62 -7.24 20.21
CA ILE A 114 2.27 -6.83 20.57
C ILE A 114 1.34 -8.00 20.27
N LYS A 115 0.64 -8.51 21.28
CA LYS A 115 -0.55 -9.34 21.07
C LYS A 115 -1.67 -8.42 20.64
N THR A 116 -2.07 -8.52 19.38
CA THR A 116 -3.01 -7.59 18.77
C THR A 116 -4.43 -7.94 19.16
N VAL A 117 -5.27 -6.91 19.16
CA VAL A 117 -6.72 -7.02 19.32
C VAL A 117 -7.34 -6.15 18.22
N PRO A 118 -8.53 -6.50 17.69
CA PRO A 118 -9.19 -5.63 16.72
C PRO A 118 -9.39 -4.23 17.27
N LEU A 119 -9.17 -3.21 16.44
CA LEU A 119 -9.21 -1.80 16.86
C LEU A 119 -10.54 -1.45 17.55
N ALA A 120 -11.66 -1.88 16.97
CA ALA A 120 -13.00 -1.64 17.51
C ALA A 120 -13.42 -2.59 18.65
N SER A 121 -12.55 -3.49 19.14
CA SER A 121 -12.90 -4.46 20.20
C SER A 121 -13.46 -3.81 21.47
N SER A 122 -13.00 -2.59 21.78
CA SER A 122 -13.51 -1.81 22.92
C SER A 122 -15.00 -1.46 22.84
N CYS A 123 -15.62 -1.56 21.66
CA CYS A 123 -17.06 -1.37 21.47
C CYS A 123 -17.92 -2.59 21.80
N TYR A 124 -17.31 -3.73 22.13
CA TYR A 124 -18.01 -5.01 22.22
C TYR A 124 -17.83 -5.66 23.60
N SER A 125 -18.94 -5.82 24.33
CA SER A 125 -18.95 -6.27 25.73
C SER A 125 -18.46 -7.71 25.96
N ASN A 126 -18.32 -8.50 24.90
CA ASN A 126 -17.74 -9.84 24.96
C ASN A 126 -16.21 -9.86 24.91
N TRP A 127 -15.56 -8.73 24.65
CA TRP A 127 -14.10 -8.59 24.68
C TRP A 127 -13.62 -8.04 26.02
N PRO A 128 -12.51 -8.54 26.59
CA PRO A 128 -11.87 -7.97 27.78
C PRO A 128 -11.56 -6.47 27.66
N GLU A 129 -11.34 -5.99 26.44
CA GLU A 129 -11.01 -4.61 26.09
C GLU A 129 -12.22 -3.67 26.07
N TYR A 130 -13.43 -4.15 26.34
CA TYR A 130 -14.64 -3.34 26.35
C TYR A 130 -14.49 -2.09 27.23
N ASP A 131 -14.66 -0.93 26.61
CA ASP A 131 -14.60 0.38 27.25
C ASP A 131 -15.44 1.35 26.41
N ALA A 132 -16.57 1.80 26.97
CA ALA A 132 -17.51 2.67 26.28
C ALA A 132 -16.92 4.04 25.91
N ILE A 133 -15.97 4.56 26.71
CA ILE A 133 -15.32 5.85 26.44
C ILE A 133 -14.32 5.67 25.29
N LYS A 134 -13.52 4.60 25.34
CA LYS A 134 -12.59 4.27 24.25
C LYS A 134 -13.34 3.98 22.94
N CYS A 135 -14.45 3.25 23.01
CA CYS A 135 -15.31 3.02 21.87
C CYS A 135 -15.79 4.33 21.24
N ALA A 136 -16.33 5.26 22.04
CA ALA A 136 -16.82 6.55 21.53
C ALA A 136 -15.71 7.37 20.85
N SER A 137 -14.49 7.35 21.41
CA SER A 137 -13.33 8.00 20.79
C SER A 137 -12.97 7.35 19.45
N ILE A 138 -12.84 6.02 19.41
CA ILE A 138 -12.53 5.27 18.19
C ILE A 138 -13.60 5.48 17.13
N THR A 139 -14.88 5.49 17.50
CA THR A 139 -15.98 5.75 16.56
C THR A 139 -15.90 7.15 15.95
N THR A 140 -15.53 8.15 16.73
CA THR A 140 -15.44 9.55 16.28
C THR A 140 -14.32 9.71 15.24
N ASP A 141 -13.18 9.06 15.49
CA ASP A 141 -11.99 9.14 14.63
C ASP A 141 -11.94 8.00 13.59
N TRP A 142 -13.00 7.18 13.47
CA TRP A 142 -12.98 5.94 12.68
C TRP A 142 -12.63 6.17 11.21
N LEU A 143 -13.05 7.29 10.65
CA LEU A 143 -12.78 7.59 9.24
C LEU A 143 -11.42 8.29 9.03
N SER A 144 -10.66 8.56 10.11
CA SER A 144 -9.33 9.16 10.03
C SER A 144 -8.27 8.10 9.75
N SER A 145 -7.37 8.42 8.83
CA SER A 145 -6.25 7.57 8.47
C SER A 145 -5.20 7.50 9.57
N GLU A 146 -5.05 8.56 10.38
CA GLU A 146 -4.16 8.59 11.53
C GLU A 146 -4.49 7.49 12.55
N LEU A 147 -5.78 7.29 12.85
CA LEU A 147 -6.24 6.26 13.78
C LEU A 147 -5.80 4.86 13.33
N HIS A 148 -6.05 4.52 12.07
CA HIS A 148 -5.75 3.19 11.52
C HIS A 148 -4.25 2.95 11.35
N MET A 149 -3.47 3.97 10.96
CA MET A 149 -2.03 3.79 10.81
C MET A 149 -1.29 3.68 12.13
N ALA A 150 -1.84 4.26 13.21
CA ALA A 150 -1.31 4.17 14.57
C ALA A 150 -1.65 2.85 15.27
N ASP A 151 -2.62 2.08 14.77
CA ASP A 151 -2.92 0.74 15.28
C ASP A 151 -2.00 -0.33 14.66
N PRO A 152 -1.44 -1.28 15.41
CA PRO A 152 -0.51 -2.29 14.87
C PRO A 152 -1.14 -3.32 13.92
N ALA A 153 -2.47 -3.46 13.92
CA ALA A 153 -3.17 -4.56 13.26
C ALA A 153 -4.18 -4.10 12.20
N SER A 154 -4.85 -2.97 12.43
CA SER A 154 -5.90 -2.45 11.55
C SER A 154 -5.38 -2.02 10.18
N ILE A 155 -6.21 -2.14 9.15
CA ILE A 155 -5.98 -1.51 7.85
C ILE A 155 -7.11 -0.52 7.53
N MET A 156 -6.88 0.32 6.53
CA MET A 156 -7.79 1.38 6.13
C MET A 156 -9.00 0.90 5.33
N LEU A 157 -8.96 -0.33 4.81
CA LEU A 157 -10.06 -0.98 4.11
C LEU A 157 -10.47 -2.29 4.82
N PRO A 158 -11.33 -2.21 5.84
CA PRO A 158 -11.75 -3.36 6.64
C PRO A 158 -12.53 -4.43 5.85
N LEU A 159 -12.94 -4.16 4.61
CA LEU A 159 -13.47 -5.17 3.68
C LEU A 159 -12.53 -6.39 3.60
N TYR A 160 -11.22 -6.13 3.50
CA TYR A 160 -10.22 -7.19 3.34
C TYR A 160 -9.82 -7.86 4.67
N GLU A 161 -10.27 -7.30 5.80
CA GLU A 161 -10.20 -7.93 7.12
C GLU A 161 -11.41 -8.82 7.44
N GLY A 162 -12.38 -8.88 6.53
CA GLY A 162 -13.60 -9.67 6.70
C GLY A 162 -14.71 -8.92 7.44
N ARG A 163 -14.61 -7.58 7.53
CA ARG A 163 -15.63 -6.73 8.20
C ARG A 163 -15.93 -7.19 9.63
N SER A 164 -14.91 -7.75 10.28
CA SER A 164 -15.10 -8.64 11.44
C SER A 164 -15.29 -7.92 12.76
N CYS A 165 -14.89 -6.65 12.85
CA CYS A 165 -14.98 -5.84 14.05
C CYS A 165 -14.91 -4.35 13.70
N LEU A 166 -16.06 -3.69 13.61
CA LEU A 166 -16.19 -2.26 13.27
C LEU A 166 -17.07 -1.58 14.33
N PRO A 167 -16.88 -0.30 14.65
CA PRO A 167 -17.78 0.39 15.56
C PRO A 167 -19.13 0.69 14.91
N SER A 168 -20.18 0.83 15.72
CA SER A 168 -21.45 1.41 15.25
C SER A 168 -21.26 2.89 14.91
N PRO A 169 -21.84 3.42 13.81
CA PRO A 169 -22.82 2.80 12.92
C PRO A 169 -22.24 2.03 11.71
N TYR A 170 -20.93 1.86 11.61
CA TYR A 170 -20.25 1.24 10.46
C TYR A 170 -20.32 -0.29 10.45
N ASN A 171 -20.77 -0.90 11.54
CA ASN A 171 -20.74 -2.34 11.74
C ASN A 171 -21.81 -3.09 10.92
N TYR A 172 -21.38 -4.11 10.18
CA TYR A 172 -22.27 -5.04 9.49
C TYR A 172 -22.94 -6.04 10.44
N THR A 173 -22.18 -6.56 11.41
CA THR A 173 -22.65 -7.50 12.43
C THR A 173 -22.62 -6.87 13.82
N SER A 174 -23.40 -7.43 14.74
CA SER A 174 -23.34 -7.06 16.17
C SER A 174 -22.21 -7.76 16.94
N SER A 175 -21.36 -8.53 16.26
CA SER A 175 -20.22 -9.24 16.84
C SER A 175 -18.89 -8.59 16.45
N CYS A 176 -17.87 -8.86 17.25
CA CYS A 176 -16.47 -8.55 16.93
C CYS A 176 -15.65 -9.83 17.00
N GLU A 177 -14.92 -10.12 15.93
CA GLU A 177 -14.00 -11.24 15.80
C GLU A 177 -12.63 -10.76 15.32
N GLN A 178 -11.59 -11.56 15.58
CA GLN A 178 -10.23 -11.26 15.12
C GLN A 178 -10.14 -11.02 13.61
N GLY A 179 -10.94 -11.71 12.80
CA GLY A 179 -10.92 -11.57 11.34
C GLY A 179 -9.51 -11.73 10.75
N ALA A 180 -9.19 -10.93 9.73
CA ALA A 180 -7.85 -10.89 9.15
C ALA A 180 -6.87 -9.93 9.85
N TYR A 181 -7.21 -9.39 11.02
CA TYR A 181 -6.22 -8.71 11.85
C TYR A 181 -5.11 -9.73 12.16
N PRO A 182 -3.81 -9.40 11.99
CA PRO A 182 -2.73 -10.27 12.47
C PRO A 182 -2.92 -10.55 13.95
N VAL A 183 -2.42 -11.67 14.48
CA VAL A 183 -2.58 -12.08 15.90
C VAL A 183 -1.45 -11.54 16.78
N TYR A 184 -0.30 -11.33 16.16
CA TYR A 184 0.82 -10.65 16.77
C TYR A 184 1.38 -9.62 15.79
N ALA A 185 1.90 -8.53 16.30
CA ALA A 185 2.66 -7.55 15.54
C ALA A 185 3.99 -7.25 16.25
N VAL A 186 5.05 -7.08 15.49
CA VAL A 186 6.34 -6.59 16.00
C VAL A 186 6.41 -5.10 15.73
N ASN A 187 6.47 -4.30 16.80
CA ASN A 187 6.72 -2.87 16.70
C ASN A 187 8.20 -2.64 16.41
N VAL A 188 8.53 -2.42 15.14
CA VAL A 188 9.93 -2.37 14.70
C VAL A 188 10.55 -1.01 15.01
N THR A 189 11.70 -1.07 15.69
CA THR A 189 12.62 0.05 15.88
C THR A 189 14.07 -0.30 15.49
N THR A 190 14.34 -1.55 15.11
CA THR A 190 15.68 -2.03 14.70
C THR A 190 15.62 -3.12 13.63
N VAL A 191 16.69 -3.26 12.83
CA VAL A 191 16.81 -4.35 11.84
C VAL A 191 16.83 -5.73 12.49
N ALA A 192 17.43 -5.86 13.69
CA ALA A 192 17.45 -7.11 14.43
C ALA A 192 16.04 -7.67 14.67
N GLN A 193 15.07 -6.82 15.00
CA GLN A 193 13.68 -7.21 15.22
C GLN A 193 13.02 -7.73 13.94
N ILE A 194 13.28 -7.08 12.79
CA ILE A 194 12.82 -7.56 11.48
C ILE A 194 13.41 -8.95 11.19
N GLN A 195 14.73 -9.11 11.37
CA GLN A 195 15.43 -10.37 11.10
C GLN A 195 14.91 -11.51 11.98
N LEU A 196 14.70 -11.24 13.27
CA LEU A 196 14.10 -12.20 14.20
C LEU A 196 12.69 -12.61 13.79
N ALA A 197 11.83 -11.64 13.44
CA ALA A 197 10.45 -11.92 13.02
C ALA A 197 10.39 -12.75 11.73
N ILE A 198 11.21 -12.42 10.74
CA ILE A 198 11.34 -13.17 9.49
C ILE A 198 11.79 -14.61 9.77
N ASN A 199 12.84 -14.78 10.58
CA ASN A 199 13.35 -16.12 10.90
C ASN A 199 12.31 -16.93 11.68
N PHE A 200 11.68 -16.33 12.68
CA PHE A 200 10.65 -16.97 13.48
C PHE A 200 9.46 -17.43 12.62
N ALA A 201 8.91 -16.54 11.78
CA ALA A 201 7.79 -16.89 10.91
C ALA A 201 8.16 -17.99 9.91
N ARG A 202 9.36 -17.94 9.32
CA ARG A 202 9.85 -18.98 8.41
C ARG A 202 9.95 -20.33 9.11
N ASN A 203 10.64 -20.37 10.24
CA ASN A 203 10.99 -21.62 10.92
C ASN A 203 9.79 -22.22 11.67
N GLN A 204 8.75 -21.44 11.94
CA GLN A 204 7.49 -21.91 12.55
C GLN A 204 6.33 -22.04 11.53
N ASN A 205 6.61 -21.85 10.24
CA ASN A 205 5.62 -21.87 9.16
C ASN A 205 4.40 -20.97 9.43
N LEU A 206 4.63 -19.80 10.01
CA LEU A 206 3.61 -18.79 10.23
C LEU A 206 3.37 -17.98 8.96
N ARG A 207 2.15 -17.47 8.80
CA ARG A 207 1.90 -16.41 7.82
C ARG A 207 2.60 -15.14 8.29
N LEU A 208 3.43 -14.56 7.43
CA LEU A 208 4.10 -13.28 7.69
C LEU A 208 3.38 -12.17 6.91
N VAL A 209 3.11 -11.06 7.58
CA VAL A 209 2.55 -9.83 7.00
C VAL A 209 3.53 -8.69 7.25
N VAL A 210 3.62 -7.75 6.32
CA VAL A 210 4.38 -6.51 6.48
C VAL A 210 3.40 -5.36 6.40
N LYS A 211 3.26 -4.61 7.49
CA LYS A 211 2.39 -3.43 7.55
C LYS A 211 3.26 -2.19 7.71
N ASN A 212 3.07 -1.22 6.83
CA ASN A 212 3.52 0.15 7.04
C ASN A 212 2.37 0.96 7.68
N THR A 213 1.52 1.54 6.85
CA THR A 213 0.39 2.39 7.28
C THR A 213 -0.94 1.65 7.30
N GLY A 214 -1.10 0.61 6.47
CA GLY A 214 -2.39 -0.08 6.28
C GLY A 214 -3.25 0.48 5.14
N HIS A 215 -2.68 1.32 4.28
CA HIS A 215 -3.34 1.99 3.14
C HIS A 215 -3.74 1.09 1.96
N ASP A 216 -3.28 -0.17 1.92
CA ASP A 216 -3.36 -0.98 0.70
C ASP A 216 -4.80 -1.25 0.23
N PHE A 217 -5.08 -0.94 -1.04
CA PHE A 217 -6.44 -1.02 -1.62
C PHE A 217 -6.98 -2.45 -1.74
N ASN A 218 -6.13 -3.47 -1.58
CA ASN A 218 -6.45 -4.87 -1.73
C ASN A 218 -6.10 -5.69 -0.48
N GLY A 219 -5.90 -5.02 0.66
CA GLY A 219 -5.62 -5.63 1.95
C GLY A 219 -4.28 -6.36 2.08
N LYS A 220 -3.28 -6.07 1.24
CA LYS A 220 -1.97 -6.75 1.24
C LYS A 220 -1.17 -6.59 2.54
N ALA A 221 -1.62 -5.69 3.43
CA ALA A 221 -1.05 -5.43 4.74
C ALA A 221 -1.79 -6.12 5.91
N SER A 222 -2.72 -7.05 5.65
CA SER A 222 -3.41 -7.84 6.67
C SER A 222 -3.34 -9.36 6.41
N GLY A 223 -3.76 -10.15 7.39
CA GLY A 223 -3.72 -11.60 7.30
C GLY A 223 -4.18 -12.33 8.56
N LYS A 224 -5.22 -13.16 8.42
CA LYS A 224 -5.71 -14.01 9.53
C LYS A 224 -4.60 -14.91 10.05
N GLY A 225 -4.45 -14.94 11.38
CA GLY A 225 -3.45 -15.77 12.07
C GLY A 225 -1.99 -15.35 11.85
N ALA A 226 -1.73 -14.21 11.20
CA ALA A 226 -0.38 -13.81 10.85
C ALA A 226 0.41 -13.23 12.03
N LEU A 227 1.74 -13.27 11.88
CA LEU A 227 2.67 -12.36 12.54
C LEU A 227 2.91 -11.18 11.61
N SER A 228 2.67 -9.96 12.09
CA SER A 228 2.92 -8.71 11.35
C SER A 228 4.26 -8.10 11.73
N ILE A 229 5.00 -7.58 10.75
CA ILE A 229 6.14 -6.67 10.95
C ILE A 229 5.62 -5.27 10.69
N TRP A 230 5.59 -4.43 11.73
CA TRP A 230 5.06 -3.07 11.64
C TRP A 230 6.20 -2.06 11.54
N THR A 231 6.39 -1.49 10.35
CA THR A 231 7.54 -0.62 10.02
C THR A 231 7.28 0.87 10.29
N HIS A 232 6.11 1.22 10.81
CA HIS A 232 5.62 2.60 10.94
C HIS A 232 6.60 3.55 11.64
N TYR A 233 7.31 3.08 12.67
CA TYR A 233 8.21 3.93 13.47
C TYR A 233 9.64 4.06 12.91
N LEU A 234 9.92 3.54 11.72
CA LEU A 234 11.19 3.79 11.03
C LEU A 234 11.18 5.19 10.39
N LYS A 235 11.33 6.23 11.23
CA LYS A 235 11.09 7.65 10.90
C LYS A 235 12.35 8.50 10.65
N GLU A 236 13.54 7.91 10.62
CA GLU A 236 14.78 8.66 10.41
C GLU A 236 14.80 9.34 9.02
N LYS A 237 15.32 10.57 8.94
CA LYS A 237 15.40 11.40 7.72
C LYS A 237 16.77 12.07 7.66
N GLU A 238 17.44 12.02 6.51
CA GLU A 238 18.76 12.62 6.33
C GLU A 238 18.88 13.29 4.96
N TYR A 239 19.32 14.55 4.94
CA TYR A 239 19.64 15.28 3.72
C TYR A 239 21.09 15.02 3.30
N LEU A 240 21.28 14.63 2.04
CA LEU A 240 22.55 14.30 1.43
C LEU A 240 22.83 15.30 0.29
N PRO A 241 23.47 16.45 0.55
CA PRO A 241 23.58 17.55 -0.42
C PRO A 241 24.40 17.22 -1.69
N ALA A 242 25.25 16.20 -1.63
CA ALA A 242 26.11 15.77 -2.74
C ALA A 242 26.22 14.24 -2.77
N PHE A 243 25.10 13.57 -3.00
CA PHE A 243 25.05 12.12 -3.13
C PHE A 243 25.59 11.66 -4.49
N LYS A 244 26.38 10.60 -4.48
CA LYS A 244 26.90 9.94 -5.68
C LYS A 244 26.34 8.54 -5.74
N ALA A 245 25.40 8.31 -6.64
CA ALA A 245 24.81 6.99 -6.84
C ALA A 245 25.63 6.17 -7.85
N ALA A 246 25.52 4.85 -7.77
CA ALA A 246 26.25 3.95 -8.66
C ALA A 246 25.81 4.01 -10.13
N ASN A 247 24.60 4.53 -10.41
CA ASN A 247 24.10 4.75 -11.78
C ASN A 247 24.61 6.06 -12.42
N GLY A 248 25.55 6.76 -11.78
CA GLY A 248 26.12 8.01 -12.27
C GLY A 248 25.38 9.28 -11.84
N TYR A 249 24.27 9.16 -11.11
CA TYR A 249 23.62 10.33 -10.50
C TYR A 249 24.56 11.04 -9.51
N HIS A 250 24.64 12.36 -9.63
CA HIS A 250 25.37 13.21 -8.70
C HIS A 250 24.54 14.47 -8.40
N GLY A 251 24.10 14.62 -7.15
CA GLY A 251 23.22 15.71 -6.77
C GLY A 251 22.66 15.57 -5.35
N PRO A 252 21.76 16.47 -4.95
CA PRO A 252 21.13 16.41 -3.63
C PRO A 252 20.15 15.23 -3.55
N ALA A 253 20.23 14.45 -2.48
CA ALA A 253 19.34 13.32 -2.21
C ALA A 253 18.80 13.40 -0.78
N ILE A 254 17.74 12.65 -0.51
CA ILE A 254 17.19 12.49 0.83
C ILE A 254 17.09 10.99 1.12
N LYS A 255 17.60 10.57 2.28
CA LYS A 255 17.36 9.23 2.81
C LYS A 255 16.20 9.28 3.80
N PHE A 256 15.24 8.40 3.62
CA PHE A 256 14.06 8.24 4.48
C PHE A 256 14.02 6.83 5.05
N GLY A 257 13.68 6.69 6.33
CA GLY A 257 13.25 5.42 6.88
C GLY A 257 11.93 4.98 6.24
N SER A 258 11.69 3.67 6.13
CA SER A 258 10.54 3.15 5.38
C SER A 258 9.19 3.50 6.00
N GLY A 259 9.17 3.85 7.29
CA GLY A 259 7.99 4.29 8.02
C GLY A 259 7.60 5.74 7.76
N VAL A 260 8.44 6.55 7.10
CA VAL A 260 8.11 7.95 6.77
C VAL A 260 6.88 8.02 5.88
N GLN A 261 5.88 8.83 6.26
CA GLN A 261 4.71 9.13 5.45
C GLN A 261 4.99 10.30 4.48
N VAL A 262 4.13 10.43 3.47
CA VAL A 262 4.23 11.48 2.44
C VAL A 262 4.29 12.88 3.06
N TRP A 263 3.39 13.21 3.99
CA TRP A 263 3.38 14.52 4.65
C TRP A 263 4.72 14.83 5.36
N GLU A 264 5.25 13.87 6.13
CA GLU A 264 6.54 14.01 6.82
C GLU A 264 7.72 14.20 5.87
N ALA A 265 7.64 13.61 4.66
CA ALA A 265 8.65 13.71 3.62
C ALA A 265 8.60 15.08 2.93
N TYR A 266 7.40 15.58 2.62
CA TYR A 266 7.21 16.89 2.02
C TYR A 266 7.59 18.02 2.99
N GLU A 267 7.19 17.94 4.26
CA GLU A 267 7.61 18.89 5.30
C GLU A 267 9.15 18.94 5.43
N PHE A 268 9.78 17.76 5.45
CA PHE A 268 11.24 17.67 5.54
C PHE A 268 11.91 18.28 4.31
N ALA A 269 11.45 17.93 3.10
CA ALA A 269 11.99 18.48 1.86
C ALA A 269 11.84 20.02 1.81
N LYS A 270 10.68 20.55 2.19
CA LYS A 270 10.45 22.00 2.28
C LYS A 270 11.43 22.66 3.26
N SER A 271 11.65 22.06 4.43
CA SER A 271 12.54 22.62 5.47
C SER A 271 14.00 22.79 5.02
N ILE A 272 14.41 22.04 4.00
CA ILE A 272 15.75 22.10 3.40
C ILE A 272 15.75 22.79 2.02
N GLY A 273 14.66 23.46 1.62
CA GLY A 273 14.55 24.19 0.36
C GLY A 273 14.50 23.31 -0.89
N HIS A 274 13.89 22.13 -0.78
CA HIS A 274 13.74 21.16 -1.87
C HIS A 274 12.28 20.66 -1.97
N SER A 275 11.99 19.95 -3.05
CA SER A 275 10.79 19.11 -3.18
C SER A 275 11.20 17.64 -3.26
N VAL A 276 10.23 16.73 -3.15
CA VAL A 276 10.44 15.29 -3.37
C VAL A 276 9.19 14.71 -4.03
N VAL A 277 9.33 13.60 -4.77
CA VAL A 277 8.17 12.87 -5.30
C VAL A 277 7.54 12.06 -4.17
N GLY A 278 6.24 12.24 -3.97
CA GLY A 278 5.39 11.47 -3.06
C GLY A 278 3.94 11.42 -3.58
N GLY A 279 3.06 10.72 -2.86
CA GLY A 279 1.66 10.63 -3.24
C GLY A 279 0.87 11.91 -2.99
N GLU A 280 -0.41 11.86 -3.33
CA GLU A 280 -1.42 12.86 -2.99
C GLU A 280 -2.04 12.61 -1.62
N ALA A 281 -2.28 11.34 -1.24
CA ALA A 281 -2.82 10.98 0.06
C ALA A 281 -1.80 11.21 1.19
N VAL A 282 -2.26 11.88 2.26
CA VAL A 282 -1.41 12.50 3.28
C VAL A 282 -0.60 11.45 4.04
N THR A 283 -1.27 10.38 4.47
CA THR A 283 -0.72 9.38 5.38
C THR A 283 -0.16 8.13 4.68
N VAL A 284 -0.07 8.15 3.34
CA VAL A 284 0.58 7.05 2.59
C VAL A 284 2.04 6.91 3.01
N GLY A 285 2.48 5.67 3.21
CA GLY A 285 3.86 5.36 3.58
C GLY A 285 4.81 5.42 2.38
N LEU A 286 5.71 6.41 2.35
CA LEU A 286 6.61 6.69 1.23
C LEU A 286 7.47 5.46 0.88
N GLY A 287 8.10 4.84 1.88
CA GLY A 287 9.04 3.72 1.71
C GLY A 287 8.42 2.32 1.69
N GLY A 288 7.09 2.22 1.50
CA GLY A 288 6.34 0.96 1.50
C GLY A 288 5.82 0.56 0.13
N GLY A 289 4.58 0.06 0.11
CA GLY A 289 3.88 -0.38 -1.11
C GLY A 289 3.73 0.70 -2.19
N TYR A 290 3.70 1.98 -1.79
CA TYR A 290 3.65 3.13 -2.71
C TYR A 290 4.85 3.12 -3.68
N THR A 291 6.06 3.34 -3.17
CA THR A 291 7.28 3.32 -4.01
C THR A 291 7.52 1.94 -4.60
N ALA A 292 7.27 0.86 -3.85
CA ALA A 292 7.52 -0.50 -4.35
C ALA A 292 6.59 -0.90 -5.52
N GLY A 293 5.37 -0.38 -5.56
CA GLY A 293 4.41 -0.61 -6.66
C GLY A 293 4.57 0.35 -7.84
N GLY A 294 5.40 1.38 -7.71
CA GLY A 294 5.60 2.43 -8.71
C GLY A 294 5.46 3.82 -8.09
N GLY A 295 4.23 4.15 -7.65
CA GLY A 295 3.90 5.39 -6.96
C GLY A 295 3.77 6.55 -7.94
N HIS A 296 2.53 6.89 -8.31
CA HIS A 296 2.25 8.12 -9.05
C HIS A 296 2.25 9.33 -8.11
N SER A 297 2.35 10.54 -8.64
CA SER A 297 2.54 11.76 -7.87
C SER A 297 2.00 12.97 -8.62
N PRO A 298 1.61 14.04 -7.90
CA PRO A 298 1.43 15.35 -8.50
C PRO A 298 2.65 15.91 -9.24
N LEU A 299 3.83 15.30 -9.04
CA LEU A 299 5.07 15.63 -9.73
C LEU A 299 5.44 14.63 -10.83
N SER A 300 4.63 13.59 -11.09
CA SER A 300 5.00 12.52 -12.03
C SER A 300 5.16 12.98 -13.47
N SER A 301 4.28 13.86 -13.95
CA SER A 301 4.41 14.43 -15.30
C SER A 301 5.70 15.23 -15.48
N MET A 302 6.33 15.70 -14.40
CA MET A 302 7.64 16.38 -14.46
C MET A 302 8.82 15.43 -14.24
N TYR A 303 8.71 14.53 -13.26
CA TYR A 303 9.86 13.80 -12.70
C TYR A 303 9.75 12.27 -12.78
N GLY A 304 8.66 11.71 -13.30
CA GLY A 304 8.41 10.27 -13.36
C GLY A 304 7.85 9.69 -12.06
N MET A 305 7.89 8.37 -11.92
CA MET A 305 7.29 7.66 -10.78
C MET A 305 8.15 7.79 -9.51
N ALA A 306 7.59 7.53 -8.34
CA ALA A 306 8.34 7.49 -7.08
C ALA A 306 9.46 6.44 -7.11
N ALA A 307 9.17 5.26 -7.68
CA ALA A 307 10.16 4.22 -7.95
C ALA A 307 11.33 4.72 -8.81
N ASP A 308 11.09 5.65 -9.74
CA ASP A 308 12.13 6.22 -10.61
C ASP A 308 13.09 7.15 -9.86
N GLN A 309 12.69 7.64 -8.67
CA GLN A 309 13.51 8.53 -7.84
C GLN A 309 14.50 7.78 -6.94
N VAL A 310 14.30 6.49 -6.73
CA VAL A 310 15.12 5.70 -5.80
C VAL A 310 16.53 5.49 -6.35
N LEU A 311 17.52 5.77 -5.52
CA LEU A 311 18.96 5.64 -5.81
C LEU A 311 19.59 4.45 -5.07
N ALA A 312 19.07 4.11 -3.89
CA ALA A 312 19.49 2.95 -3.09
C ALA A 312 18.40 2.57 -2.07
N MET A 313 18.37 1.31 -1.66
CA MET A 313 17.50 0.79 -0.58
C MET A 313 18.29 -0.13 0.35
N GLN A 314 17.88 -0.16 1.62
CA GLN A 314 18.31 -1.16 2.60
C GLN A 314 17.15 -2.11 2.90
N ASP A 315 17.42 -3.41 3.02
CA ASP A 315 16.41 -4.43 3.30
C ASP A 315 16.66 -5.23 4.60
N GLY A 316 15.70 -6.08 4.99
CA GLY A 316 15.75 -6.91 6.19
C GLY A 316 16.68 -8.13 6.13
N ARG A 317 17.27 -8.46 4.97
CA ARG A 317 18.45 -9.35 4.90
C ARG A 317 19.74 -8.58 5.21
N PHE A 318 19.58 -7.27 5.38
CA PHE A 318 20.62 -6.28 5.51
C PHE A 318 21.57 -6.22 4.32
N ILE A 319 21.00 -6.25 3.12
CA ILE A 319 21.74 -5.92 1.90
C ILE A 319 21.49 -4.47 1.48
N THR A 320 22.48 -3.87 0.84
CA THR A 320 22.29 -2.62 0.09
C THR A 320 21.91 -2.98 -1.35
N ALA A 321 20.74 -2.53 -1.78
CA ALA A 321 20.25 -2.68 -3.14
C ALA A 321 20.44 -1.35 -3.89
N SER A 322 21.20 -1.38 -4.98
CA SER A 322 21.46 -0.25 -5.87
C SER A 322 21.58 -0.75 -7.32
N SER A 323 21.82 0.16 -8.27
CA SER A 323 21.98 -0.20 -9.69
C SER A 323 23.17 -1.14 -9.98
N THR A 324 24.14 -1.26 -9.06
CA THR A 324 25.33 -2.12 -9.24
C THR A 324 25.53 -3.16 -8.15
N GLU A 325 24.82 -3.05 -7.02
CA GLU A 325 24.91 -3.98 -5.89
C GLU A 325 23.52 -4.56 -5.61
N ASN A 326 23.38 -5.89 -5.62
CA ASN A 326 22.07 -6.56 -5.54
C ASN A 326 21.06 -5.98 -6.54
N ALA A 327 21.52 -5.69 -7.77
CA ALA A 327 20.77 -4.93 -8.77
C ALA A 327 19.46 -5.61 -9.22
N ASP A 328 19.36 -6.93 -9.09
CA ASP A 328 18.12 -7.64 -9.35
C ASP A 328 17.08 -7.41 -8.24
N VAL A 329 17.48 -7.36 -6.96
CA VAL A 329 16.62 -6.93 -5.84
C VAL A 329 16.23 -5.46 -6.00
N PHE A 330 17.19 -4.59 -6.35
CA PHE A 330 16.93 -3.17 -6.59
C PHE A 330 15.89 -2.96 -7.71
N TRP A 331 16.03 -3.71 -8.81
CA TRP A 331 15.07 -3.70 -9.91
C TRP A 331 13.68 -4.13 -9.45
N MET A 332 13.56 -5.23 -8.69
CA MET A 332 12.27 -5.73 -8.18
C MET A 332 11.58 -4.75 -7.24
N LEU A 333 12.33 -4.10 -6.34
CA LEU A 333 11.77 -3.20 -5.34
C LEU A 333 11.34 -1.84 -5.93
N ARG A 334 11.62 -1.59 -7.21
CA ARG A 334 11.24 -0.37 -7.93
C ARG A 334 10.16 -0.71 -8.95
N GLY A 335 8.95 -1.00 -8.49
CA GLY A 335 7.77 -1.23 -9.33
C GLY A 335 7.23 -2.67 -9.34
N GLY A 336 7.88 -3.62 -8.66
CA GLY A 336 7.45 -5.02 -8.59
C GLY A 336 6.46 -5.32 -7.47
N GLY A 337 6.10 -4.32 -6.67
CA GLY A 337 5.17 -4.42 -5.55
C GLY A 337 5.84 -4.69 -4.20
N GLY A 338 5.16 -4.27 -3.13
CA GLY A 338 5.56 -4.56 -1.75
C GLY A 338 5.23 -6.00 -1.32
N SER A 339 5.76 -6.40 -0.15
CA SER A 339 5.47 -7.69 0.49
C SER A 339 5.80 -8.93 -0.36
N THR A 340 6.82 -8.84 -1.21
CA THR A 340 7.18 -9.91 -2.17
C THR A 340 8.44 -10.70 -1.82
N ILE A 341 9.52 -10.07 -1.36
CA ILE A 341 10.81 -10.76 -1.13
C ILE A 341 11.55 -10.38 0.16
N GLY A 342 11.09 -9.33 0.86
CA GLY A 342 11.79 -8.75 2.00
C GLY A 342 11.04 -7.58 2.61
N VAL A 343 11.68 -6.93 3.59
CA VAL A 343 11.19 -5.74 4.29
C VAL A 343 12.17 -4.61 4.01
N VAL A 344 11.72 -3.50 3.43
CA VAL A 344 12.55 -2.30 3.21
C VAL A 344 12.66 -1.53 4.53
N THR A 345 13.86 -1.13 4.91
CA THR A 345 14.13 -0.37 6.15
C THR A 345 14.31 1.11 5.87
N SER A 346 14.88 1.44 4.71
CA SER A 346 15.04 2.80 4.24
C SER A 346 15.23 2.86 2.72
N LEU A 347 15.00 4.03 2.16
CA LEU A 347 15.21 4.36 0.75
C LEU A 347 15.90 5.72 0.64
N THR A 348 16.81 5.83 -0.32
CA THR A 348 17.42 7.10 -0.72
C THR A 348 16.84 7.53 -2.04
N VAL A 349 16.28 8.73 -2.09
CA VAL A 349 15.61 9.28 -3.27
C VAL A 349 16.26 10.60 -3.68
N LYS A 350 16.11 10.99 -4.95
CA LYS A 350 16.54 12.31 -5.43
C LYS A 350 15.80 13.42 -4.67
N ALA A 351 16.51 14.46 -4.27
CA ALA A 351 15.91 15.72 -3.87
C ALA A 351 15.70 16.58 -5.12
N LEU A 352 14.52 17.15 -5.25
CA LEU A 352 14.15 17.97 -6.40
C LEU A 352 14.28 19.46 -6.06
N PRO A 353 14.42 20.35 -7.06
CA PRO A 353 14.35 21.78 -6.82
C PRO A 353 13.06 22.17 -6.07
N GLN A 354 13.12 23.24 -5.29
CA GLN A 354 11.90 23.89 -4.81
C GLN A 354 11.12 24.43 -6.01
N LEU A 355 9.82 24.17 -6.07
CA LEU A 355 8.94 24.56 -7.17
C LEU A 355 7.86 25.51 -6.64
N GLU A 356 7.76 26.71 -7.21
CA GLU A 356 6.51 27.48 -7.07
C GLU A 356 5.37 26.66 -7.66
N THR A 357 4.16 26.70 -7.10
CA THR A 357 3.06 25.84 -7.54
C THR A 357 1.75 26.58 -7.45
N THR A 358 0.98 26.54 -8.53
CA THR A 358 -0.41 26.98 -8.58
C THR A 358 -1.35 25.78 -8.59
N THR A 359 -2.45 25.89 -7.86
CA THR A 359 -3.49 24.87 -7.73
C THR A 359 -4.83 25.47 -8.11
N VAL A 360 -5.66 24.71 -8.80
CA VAL A 360 -7.00 25.15 -9.20
C VAL A 360 -8.04 24.10 -8.82
N THR A 361 -9.08 24.50 -8.12
CA THR A 361 -10.20 23.63 -7.74
C THR A 361 -11.51 24.27 -8.19
N PHE A 362 -12.46 23.43 -8.62
CA PHE A 362 -13.83 23.83 -8.93
C PHE A 362 -14.71 22.60 -9.17
N ASN A 363 -16.01 22.82 -9.22
CA ASN A 363 -16.98 21.82 -9.63
C ASN A 363 -18.05 22.47 -10.52
N PHE A 364 -18.78 21.62 -11.23
CA PHE A 364 -20.06 21.95 -11.83
C PHE A 364 -20.94 20.68 -11.85
N THR A 365 -22.24 20.89 -11.72
CA THR A 365 -23.25 19.83 -11.79
C THR A 365 -24.05 19.94 -13.08
N VAL A 366 -24.90 18.95 -13.36
CA VAL A 366 -25.85 19.04 -14.48
C VAL A 366 -26.75 20.28 -14.38
N ASN A 367 -27.09 20.73 -13.17
CA ASN A 367 -27.92 21.92 -12.92
C ASN A 367 -27.20 23.24 -13.22
N ASP A 368 -25.87 23.21 -13.29
CA ASP A 368 -25.05 24.36 -13.69
C ASP A 368 -24.90 24.46 -15.21
N THR A 369 -25.59 23.59 -15.97
CA THR A 369 -25.55 23.53 -17.42
C THR A 369 -26.96 23.66 -18.02
N PRO A 370 -27.10 23.98 -19.32
CA PRO A 370 -28.40 23.96 -20.00
C PRO A 370 -29.13 22.60 -20.00
N GLY A 371 -28.43 21.51 -19.70
CA GLY A 371 -28.98 20.16 -19.62
C GLY A 371 -27.90 19.07 -19.77
N PRO A 372 -28.28 17.79 -19.67
CA PRO A 372 -27.35 16.66 -19.65
C PRO A 372 -26.37 16.60 -20.83
N ASP A 373 -26.83 16.94 -22.04
CA ASP A 373 -25.97 16.98 -23.23
C ASP A 373 -24.84 18.02 -23.10
N ALA A 374 -25.15 19.18 -22.53
CA ALA A 374 -24.16 20.23 -22.31
C ALA A 374 -23.18 19.87 -21.18
N PHE A 375 -23.66 19.20 -20.13
CA PHE A 375 -22.81 18.63 -19.08
C PHE A 375 -21.81 17.63 -19.65
N TRP A 376 -22.26 16.65 -20.42
CA TRP A 376 -21.35 15.64 -20.99
C TRP A 376 -20.43 16.23 -22.05
N ALA A 377 -20.87 17.21 -22.83
CA ALA A 377 -19.98 17.97 -23.72
C ALA A 377 -18.89 18.73 -22.93
N ALA A 378 -19.22 19.27 -21.76
CA ALA A 378 -18.27 19.95 -20.88
C ALA A 378 -17.20 18.98 -20.34
N VAL A 379 -17.62 17.80 -19.88
CA VAL A 379 -16.72 16.71 -19.50
C VAL A 379 -15.82 16.29 -20.67
N GLY A 380 -16.39 16.09 -21.87
CA GLY A 380 -15.63 15.75 -23.08
C GLY A 380 -14.57 16.79 -23.44
N SER A 381 -14.89 18.08 -23.27
CA SER A 381 -13.92 19.15 -23.53
C SER A 381 -12.70 19.12 -22.60
N TYR A 382 -12.80 18.50 -21.42
CA TYR A 382 -11.64 18.27 -20.56
C TYR A 382 -10.73 17.19 -21.14
N LEU A 383 -11.30 16.07 -21.61
CA LEU A 383 -10.56 14.98 -22.26
C LEU A 383 -9.78 15.47 -23.49
N ASP A 384 -10.34 16.40 -24.25
CA ASP A 384 -9.69 17.02 -25.42
C ASP A 384 -8.39 17.76 -25.06
N ASN A 385 -8.20 18.16 -23.80
CA ASN A 385 -7.04 18.92 -23.33
C ASN A 385 -5.98 18.08 -22.60
N PHE A 386 -6.19 16.76 -22.44
CA PHE A 386 -5.28 15.91 -21.67
C PHE A 386 -3.83 16.03 -22.15
N GLU A 387 -3.55 15.75 -23.42
CA GLU A 387 -2.19 15.80 -23.95
C GLU A 387 -1.50 17.14 -23.65
N SER A 388 -2.22 18.26 -23.80
CA SER A 388 -1.68 19.60 -23.53
C SER A 388 -1.33 19.83 -22.06
N PHE A 389 -2.16 19.36 -21.11
CA PHE A 389 -1.87 19.58 -19.69
C PHE A 389 -0.74 18.66 -19.19
N VAL A 390 -0.63 17.43 -19.68
CA VAL A 390 0.42 16.48 -19.24
C VAL A 390 1.76 16.91 -19.83
N ASP A 391 1.78 17.34 -21.09
CA ASP A 391 2.99 17.85 -21.74
C ASP A 391 3.46 19.17 -21.11
N ALA A 392 2.57 19.89 -20.43
CA ALA A 392 2.89 21.04 -19.60
C ALA A 392 3.42 20.68 -18.20
N GLY A 393 3.47 19.39 -17.83
CA GLY A 393 3.99 18.92 -16.54
C GLY A 393 2.99 19.04 -15.38
N THR A 394 1.69 19.14 -15.67
CA THR A 394 0.64 19.29 -14.65
C THR A 394 0.10 17.94 -14.17
N TYR A 395 -0.74 18.00 -13.13
CA TYR A 395 -1.48 16.89 -12.55
C TYR A 395 -2.94 17.30 -12.37
N GLY A 396 -3.89 16.51 -12.85
CA GLY A 396 -5.32 16.77 -12.66
C GLY A 396 -6.02 15.63 -11.94
N TYR A 397 -6.47 15.86 -10.71
CA TYR A 397 -7.29 14.91 -9.96
C TYR A 397 -8.76 15.31 -10.06
N TYR A 398 -9.57 14.46 -10.68
CA TYR A 398 -10.96 14.75 -10.97
C TYR A 398 -11.88 13.59 -10.62
N TYR A 399 -13.13 13.93 -10.29
CA TYR A 399 -14.22 12.99 -10.08
C TYR A 399 -15.35 13.25 -11.07
N ILE A 400 -15.99 12.16 -11.50
CA ILE A 400 -17.20 12.17 -12.31
C ILE A 400 -18.14 11.11 -11.75
N GLY A 401 -19.39 11.46 -11.52
CA GLY A 401 -20.37 10.53 -10.96
C GLY A 401 -21.76 11.13 -10.89
N ALA A 402 -22.69 10.35 -10.36
CA ALA A 402 -23.96 10.84 -9.86
C ALA A 402 -23.82 11.20 -8.37
N SER A 403 -24.58 12.19 -7.91
CA SER A 403 -24.51 12.67 -6.51
C SER A 403 -24.74 11.56 -5.48
N SER A 404 -25.60 10.57 -5.76
CA SER A 404 -25.79 9.38 -4.90
C SER A 404 -24.56 8.48 -4.76
N ALA A 405 -23.58 8.60 -5.65
CA ALA A 405 -22.30 7.89 -5.60
C ALA A 405 -21.14 8.81 -5.16
N GLU A 406 -21.41 10.01 -4.64
CA GLU A 406 -20.37 10.89 -4.13
C GLU A 406 -19.87 10.45 -2.75
N ILE A 407 -18.60 10.04 -2.67
CA ILE A 407 -17.96 9.57 -1.44
C ILE A 407 -17.93 10.70 -0.38
N GLY A 408 -18.27 10.36 0.86
CA GLY A 408 -18.19 11.29 1.99
C GLY A 408 -19.37 12.27 2.11
N THR A 409 -20.43 12.08 1.33
CA THR A 409 -21.61 12.96 1.32
C THR A 409 -22.90 12.17 1.56
N THR A 410 -24.01 12.86 1.85
CA THR A 410 -25.33 12.24 2.05
C THR A 410 -26.31 12.76 0.99
N TYR A 411 -26.29 12.17 -0.20
CA TYR A 411 -27.23 12.47 -1.30
C TYR A 411 -28.04 11.24 -1.71
N ALA A 412 -28.56 10.50 -0.72
CA ALA A 412 -29.30 9.28 -0.99
C ALA A 412 -30.50 9.53 -1.93
N GLY A 413 -30.47 8.91 -3.11
CA GLY A 413 -31.52 9.02 -4.13
C GLY A 413 -31.36 10.18 -5.11
N ASP A 414 -30.34 11.03 -4.96
CA ASP A 414 -30.01 12.06 -5.94
C ASP A 414 -29.22 11.45 -7.12
N THR A 415 -29.57 11.83 -8.33
CA THR A 415 -28.94 11.32 -9.55
C THR A 415 -28.28 12.41 -10.37
N ASP A 416 -28.16 13.63 -9.84
CA ASP A 416 -27.54 14.74 -10.53
C ASP A 416 -26.08 14.43 -10.83
N TYR A 417 -25.71 14.51 -12.11
CA TYR A 417 -24.33 14.32 -12.53
C TYR A 417 -23.46 15.46 -12.01
N TYR A 418 -22.25 15.12 -11.60
CA TYR A 418 -21.26 16.11 -11.18
C TYR A 418 -19.91 15.84 -11.85
N PHE A 419 -19.19 16.93 -12.10
CA PHE A 419 -17.76 16.93 -12.36
C PHE A 419 -17.10 17.76 -11.26
N ARG A 420 -16.09 17.18 -10.61
CA ARG A 420 -15.31 17.87 -9.58
C ARG A 420 -13.84 17.81 -9.95
N MET A 421 -13.24 18.96 -10.20
CA MET A 421 -11.79 19.10 -10.21
C MET A 421 -11.35 19.22 -8.76
N GLU A 422 -11.02 18.07 -8.15
CA GLU A 422 -10.51 18.01 -6.78
C GLU A 422 -9.25 18.86 -6.67
N SER A 423 -8.30 18.65 -7.60
CA SER A 423 -7.18 19.55 -7.75
C SER A 423 -6.49 19.45 -9.11
N PHE A 424 -6.35 20.59 -9.78
CA PHE A 424 -5.42 20.78 -10.89
C PHE A 424 -4.15 21.42 -10.36
N LEU A 425 -3.05 20.67 -10.30
CA LEU A 425 -1.74 21.14 -9.88
C LEU A 425 -0.88 21.51 -11.08
N ALA A 426 -0.36 22.74 -11.06
CA ALA A 426 0.61 23.25 -12.02
C ALA A 426 1.93 23.59 -11.29
N PRO A 427 2.79 22.59 -11.03
CA PRO A 427 4.11 22.82 -10.46
C PRO A 427 4.99 23.62 -11.44
N ASN A 428 5.84 24.48 -10.89
CA ASN A 428 6.70 25.41 -11.60
C ASN A 428 5.94 26.40 -12.51
N MET A 429 4.72 26.78 -12.11
CA MET A 429 3.90 27.76 -12.80
C MET A 429 3.31 28.79 -11.82
N SER A 430 3.33 30.05 -12.25
CA SER A 430 2.57 31.14 -11.62
C SER A 430 1.09 31.08 -12.00
N VAL A 431 0.25 31.80 -11.26
CA VAL A 431 -1.20 31.90 -11.53
C VAL A 431 -1.47 32.30 -12.99
N ALA A 432 -0.77 33.31 -13.52
CA ALA A 432 -0.99 33.78 -14.88
C ALA A 432 -0.63 32.73 -15.95
N GLN A 433 0.40 31.92 -15.71
CA GLN A 433 0.76 30.82 -16.62
C GLN A 433 -0.30 29.70 -16.57
N THR A 434 -0.80 29.37 -15.38
CA THR A 434 -1.86 28.37 -15.21
C THR A 434 -3.18 28.83 -15.81
N GLU A 435 -3.56 30.11 -15.63
CA GLU A 435 -4.72 30.71 -16.30
C GLU A 435 -4.60 30.61 -17.82
N ALA A 436 -3.43 30.94 -18.38
CA ALA A 436 -3.18 30.83 -19.81
C ALA A 436 -3.27 29.38 -20.32
N LEU A 437 -2.79 28.41 -19.53
CA LEU A 437 -2.87 26.98 -19.86
C LEU A 437 -4.32 26.48 -19.85
N LEU A 438 -5.14 26.89 -18.86
CA LEU A 438 -6.53 26.45 -18.71
C LEU A 438 -7.51 27.21 -19.62
N ALA A 439 -7.13 28.39 -20.13
CA ALA A 439 -8.00 29.25 -20.92
C ALA A 439 -8.69 28.54 -22.11
N PRO A 440 -8.04 27.67 -22.91
CA PRO A 440 -8.71 26.94 -23.98
C PRO A 440 -9.87 26.09 -23.48
N TRP A 441 -9.70 25.37 -22.37
CA TRP A 441 -10.76 24.55 -21.79
C TRP A 441 -11.88 25.40 -21.19
N PHE A 442 -11.54 26.46 -20.45
CA PHE A 442 -12.53 27.38 -19.88
C PHE A 442 -13.35 28.11 -20.94
N ASN A 443 -12.75 28.42 -22.10
CA ASN A 443 -13.50 28.95 -23.25
C ASN A 443 -14.53 27.94 -23.77
N SER A 444 -14.21 26.64 -23.81
CA SER A 444 -15.16 25.59 -24.16
C SER A 444 -16.31 25.51 -23.15
N LEU A 445 -16.02 25.56 -21.84
CA LEU A 445 -17.05 25.57 -20.80
C LEU A 445 -17.99 26.79 -20.93
N ASN A 446 -17.43 27.97 -21.20
CA ASN A 446 -18.20 29.20 -21.42
C ASN A 446 -19.08 29.11 -22.66
N ALA A 447 -18.56 28.54 -23.76
CA ALA A 447 -19.32 28.34 -25.00
C ALA A 447 -20.49 27.35 -24.83
N LEU A 448 -20.37 26.42 -23.89
CA LEU A 448 -21.42 25.48 -23.49
C LEU A 448 -22.40 26.06 -22.45
N ASN A 449 -22.21 27.31 -22.02
CA ASN A 449 -22.97 27.97 -20.96
C ASN A 449 -22.92 27.21 -19.61
N VAL A 450 -21.77 26.64 -19.26
CA VAL A 450 -21.54 26.03 -17.95
C VAL A 450 -21.27 27.13 -16.92
N SER A 451 -21.96 27.09 -15.80
CA SER A 451 -21.66 27.93 -14.63
C SER A 451 -20.65 27.22 -13.74
N TYR A 452 -19.51 27.87 -13.46
CA TYR A 452 -18.45 27.35 -12.59
C TYR A 452 -17.66 28.51 -11.99
N THR A 453 -16.95 28.28 -10.90
CA THR A 453 -16.10 29.29 -10.25
C THR A 453 -14.74 28.67 -9.91
N PRO A 454 -13.71 28.88 -10.74
CA PRO A 454 -12.37 28.37 -10.45
C PRO A 454 -11.74 29.12 -9.29
N TRP A 455 -11.26 28.38 -8.30
CA TRP A 455 -10.49 28.92 -7.20
C TRP A 455 -9.00 28.64 -7.42
N TYR A 456 -8.22 29.70 -7.54
CA TYR A 456 -6.77 29.64 -7.70
C TYR A 456 -6.08 29.86 -6.38
N ASN A 457 -5.12 29.00 -6.05
CA ASN A 457 -4.19 29.18 -4.96
C ASN A 457 -2.75 29.06 -5.48
N HIS A 458 -1.81 29.71 -4.82
CA HIS A 458 -0.40 29.71 -5.22
C HIS A 458 0.51 29.78 -4.00
N ALA A 459 1.59 29.01 -4.05
CA ALA A 459 2.68 29.07 -3.09
C ALA A 459 4.02 29.10 -3.81
N ASP A 460 5.03 29.69 -3.17
CA ASP A 460 6.42 29.72 -3.64
C ASP A 460 7.17 28.38 -3.46
N ASN A 461 6.45 27.35 -2.98
CA ASN A 461 6.93 26.00 -2.77
C ASN A 461 5.80 24.97 -2.98
N PHE A 462 6.18 23.76 -3.39
CA PHE A 462 5.24 22.69 -3.72
C PHE A 462 4.42 22.22 -2.51
N HIS A 463 5.05 22.09 -1.33
CA HIS A 463 4.40 21.58 -0.13
C HIS A 463 3.17 22.39 0.27
N ASP A 464 3.27 23.72 0.32
CA ASP A 464 2.16 24.56 0.79
C ASP A 464 0.98 24.56 -0.19
N ALA A 465 1.26 24.46 -1.49
CA ALA A 465 0.24 24.25 -2.49
C ALA A 465 -0.42 22.86 -2.36
N TRP A 466 0.38 21.83 -2.08
CA TRP A 466 -0.08 20.45 -1.86
C TRP A 466 -0.98 20.33 -0.63
N VAL A 467 -0.61 20.91 0.53
CA VAL A 467 -1.42 20.86 1.78
C VAL A 467 -2.84 21.40 1.56
N VAL A 468 -2.96 22.45 0.76
CA VAL A 468 -4.25 23.08 0.45
C VAL A 468 -5.07 22.24 -0.53
N SER A 469 -4.41 21.47 -1.39
CA SER A 469 -5.02 20.74 -2.50
C SER A 469 -5.45 19.33 -2.17
N PHE A 470 -4.84 18.72 -1.15
CA PHE A 470 -5.04 17.32 -0.81
C PHE A 470 -5.26 17.20 0.70
N PRO A 471 -6.49 17.44 1.18
CA PRO A 471 -6.83 17.18 2.58
C PRO A 471 -6.72 15.69 2.90
N GLU A 472 -6.69 15.36 4.20
CA GLU A 472 -6.67 13.97 4.65
C GLU A 472 -7.87 13.19 4.09
N GLU A 473 -7.58 12.01 3.54
CA GLU A 473 -8.55 11.11 2.94
C GLU A 473 -9.47 10.43 3.96
N TYR A 474 -10.72 10.15 3.55
CA TYR A 474 -11.65 9.33 4.33
C TYR A 474 -11.36 7.85 4.14
N VAL A 475 -11.14 7.13 5.24
CA VAL A 475 -10.83 5.69 5.24
C VAL A 475 -11.75 4.93 6.22
N GLY A 476 -11.40 3.68 6.56
CA GLY A 476 -12.12 2.89 7.56
C GLY A 476 -13.44 2.32 7.04
N THR A 477 -13.71 2.42 5.74
CA THR A 477 -14.95 1.98 5.12
C THR A 477 -14.80 0.64 4.40
N ASP A 478 -15.86 -0.14 4.40
CA ASP A 478 -15.99 -1.42 3.71
C ASP A 478 -17.03 -1.36 2.57
N VAL A 479 -17.33 -0.14 2.10
CA VAL A 479 -18.50 0.17 1.24
C VAL A 479 -18.16 0.41 -0.22
N VAL A 480 -16.89 0.31 -0.59
CA VAL A 480 -16.41 0.61 -1.93
C VAL A 480 -15.51 -0.50 -2.45
N LYS A 481 -15.69 -0.84 -3.74
CA LYS A 481 -14.73 -1.62 -4.52
C LYS A 481 -14.28 -0.77 -5.69
N THR A 482 -12.98 -0.74 -5.95
CA THR A 482 -12.41 -0.05 -7.10
C THR A 482 -11.73 -1.02 -8.05
N ALA A 483 -11.64 -0.61 -9.30
CA ALA A 483 -10.82 -1.20 -10.35
C ALA A 483 -10.18 -0.06 -11.15
N SER A 484 -9.09 -0.33 -11.89
CA SER A 484 -8.43 0.75 -12.61
C SER A 484 -7.82 0.35 -13.94
N ARG A 485 -7.58 1.35 -14.78
CA ARG A 485 -6.89 1.22 -16.07
C ARG A 485 -6.01 2.44 -16.34
N LEU A 486 -4.86 2.20 -16.95
CA LEU A 486 -4.03 3.26 -17.53
C LEU A 486 -4.48 3.48 -18.97
N LEU A 487 -4.85 4.71 -19.34
CA LEU A 487 -5.21 5.03 -20.71
C LEU A 487 -4.01 5.72 -21.39
N PRO A 488 -3.44 5.10 -22.44
CA PRO A 488 -2.24 5.62 -23.10
C PRO A 488 -2.54 6.82 -24.00
N ARG A 489 -1.51 7.57 -24.36
CA ARG A 489 -1.56 8.72 -25.27
C ARG A 489 -2.20 8.38 -26.61
N SER A 490 -1.98 7.17 -27.12
CA SER A 490 -2.57 6.69 -28.37
C SER A 490 -4.10 6.72 -28.36
N VAL A 491 -4.75 6.53 -27.21
CA VAL A 491 -6.22 6.62 -27.06
C VAL A 491 -6.71 8.04 -27.36
N PHE A 492 -6.02 9.06 -26.84
CA PHE A 492 -6.47 10.45 -26.97
C PHE A 492 -6.09 11.09 -28.31
N LYS A 493 -5.11 10.52 -29.03
CA LYS A 493 -4.75 10.90 -30.41
C LYS A 493 -5.71 10.38 -31.48
N SER A 494 -6.45 9.32 -31.18
CA SER A 494 -7.49 8.79 -32.06
C SER A 494 -8.83 9.39 -31.68
N ASP A 495 -9.45 10.14 -32.60
CA ASP A 495 -10.80 10.69 -32.35
C ASP A 495 -11.81 9.58 -32.02
N ASP A 496 -11.68 8.41 -32.64
CA ASP A 496 -12.55 7.27 -32.39
C ASP A 496 -12.37 6.72 -30.97
N LEU A 497 -11.14 6.43 -30.54
CA LEU A 497 -10.88 5.90 -29.20
C LEU A 497 -11.14 6.94 -28.10
N ARG A 498 -10.87 8.22 -28.37
CA ARG A 498 -11.22 9.32 -27.46
C ARG A 498 -12.74 9.42 -27.27
N ASN A 499 -13.50 9.35 -28.36
CA ASN A 499 -14.97 9.36 -28.29
C ASN A 499 -15.52 8.11 -27.58
N GLN A 500 -14.92 6.94 -27.78
CA GLN A 500 -15.26 5.74 -27.03
C GLN A 500 -14.95 5.90 -25.53
N THR A 501 -13.83 6.53 -25.18
CA THR A 501 -13.50 6.84 -23.77
C THR A 501 -14.51 7.79 -23.15
N TRP A 502 -14.90 8.84 -23.86
CA TRP A 502 -15.95 9.76 -23.42
C TRP A 502 -17.29 9.04 -23.21
N ALA A 503 -17.70 8.19 -24.16
CA ALA A 503 -18.92 7.40 -24.05
C ALA A 503 -18.86 6.40 -22.90
N ALA A 504 -17.70 5.79 -22.65
CA ALA A 504 -17.48 4.92 -21.51
C ALA A 504 -17.62 5.68 -20.19
N TYR A 505 -17.14 6.93 -20.11
CA TYR A 505 -17.31 7.74 -18.90
C TYR A 505 -18.79 8.02 -18.62
N GLN A 506 -19.56 8.32 -19.67
CA GLN A 506 -21.01 8.49 -19.54
C GLN A 506 -21.69 7.19 -19.12
N ASP A 507 -21.41 6.07 -19.78
CA ASP A 507 -22.00 4.78 -19.44
C ASP A 507 -21.67 4.36 -18.00
N ALA A 508 -20.44 4.54 -17.52
CA ALA A 508 -20.07 4.24 -16.13
C ALA A 508 -21.02 4.93 -15.15
N VAL A 509 -21.24 6.23 -15.33
CA VAL A 509 -22.08 7.05 -14.46
C VAL A 509 -23.56 6.69 -14.58
N ASP A 510 -24.05 6.44 -15.80
CA ASP A 510 -25.42 5.97 -16.04
C ASP A 510 -25.69 4.61 -15.38
N GLN A 511 -24.66 3.77 -15.24
CA GLN A 511 -24.71 2.49 -14.54
C GLN A 511 -24.50 2.60 -13.01
N GLY A 512 -24.37 3.81 -12.47
CA GLY A 512 -24.18 4.05 -11.03
C GLY A 512 -22.76 3.81 -10.53
N LEU A 513 -21.76 3.77 -11.42
CA LEU A 513 -20.35 3.79 -11.05
C LEU A 513 -19.86 5.24 -10.93
N PHE A 514 -18.82 5.46 -10.14
CA PHE A 514 -18.09 6.73 -10.14
C PHE A 514 -16.71 6.54 -10.75
N ILE A 515 -16.16 7.64 -11.26
CA ILE A 515 -14.82 7.71 -11.84
C ILE A 515 -14.00 8.67 -10.98
N ALA A 516 -12.83 8.20 -10.53
CA ALA A 516 -11.76 9.05 -10.02
C ALA A 516 -10.60 8.95 -11.02
N GLY A 517 -10.23 10.07 -11.64
CA GLY A 517 -9.20 10.11 -12.66
C GLY A 517 -8.03 11.00 -12.27
N PHE A 518 -6.85 10.58 -12.70
CA PHE A 518 -5.61 11.29 -12.51
C PHE A 518 -5.01 11.55 -13.88
N HIS A 519 -5.02 12.80 -14.29
CA HIS A 519 -4.41 13.24 -15.51
C HIS A 519 -2.90 13.42 -15.30
N ILE A 520 -2.12 12.42 -15.74
CA ILE A 520 -0.72 12.21 -15.37
C ILE A 520 0.06 11.46 -16.45
N SER A 521 1.38 11.58 -16.43
CA SER A 521 2.26 10.64 -17.11
C SER A 521 3.33 10.08 -16.17
N GLY A 522 3.67 8.81 -16.37
CA GLY A 522 4.84 8.19 -15.75
C GLY A 522 6.15 8.51 -16.48
N THR A 523 6.11 9.33 -17.54
CA THR A 523 7.26 9.87 -18.25
C THR A 523 7.39 11.34 -17.88
N GLY A 524 8.42 11.67 -17.10
CA GLY A 524 8.66 13.05 -16.66
C GLY A 524 9.18 13.93 -17.80
N ILE A 525 8.63 15.12 -17.99
CA ILE A 525 9.11 16.07 -19.02
C ILE A 525 10.50 16.66 -18.72
N THR A 526 10.99 16.50 -17.49
CA THR A 526 12.31 17.03 -17.06
C THR A 526 13.37 15.95 -16.91
N VAL A 527 13.00 14.67 -16.97
CA VAL A 527 13.89 13.54 -16.74
C VAL A 527 13.52 12.34 -17.60
N GLU A 528 14.52 11.65 -18.11
CA GLU A 528 14.31 10.37 -18.78
C GLU A 528 13.99 9.28 -17.75
N PRO A 529 12.93 8.46 -17.96
CA PRO A 529 12.64 7.33 -17.11
C PRO A 529 13.83 6.34 -17.07
N PRO A 530 14.18 5.81 -15.89
CA PRO A 530 15.23 4.81 -15.79
C PRO A 530 14.84 3.52 -16.52
N THR A 531 15.82 2.82 -17.07
CA THR A 531 15.62 1.52 -17.74
C THR A 531 15.84 0.34 -16.80
N ASP A 532 16.28 0.60 -15.56
CA ASP A 532 16.63 -0.39 -14.53
C ASP A 532 15.59 -0.49 -13.41
N THR A 533 14.31 -0.27 -13.75
CA THR A 533 13.15 -0.40 -12.86
C THR A 533 12.18 -1.45 -13.41
N SER A 534 11.39 -2.07 -12.52
CA SER A 534 10.31 -2.98 -12.89
C SER A 534 8.93 -2.30 -12.90
N VAL A 535 8.85 -0.97 -12.86
CA VAL A 535 7.61 -0.22 -13.09
C VAL A 535 6.93 -0.73 -14.36
N LEU A 536 5.62 -0.99 -14.27
CA LEU A 536 4.80 -1.43 -15.39
C LEU A 536 5.02 -0.48 -16.59
N PRO A 537 5.49 -0.98 -17.76
CA PRO A 537 5.83 -0.11 -18.89
C PRO A 537 4.69 0.74 -19.42
N ALA A 538 3.43 0.34 -19.23
CA ALA A 538 2.26 1.12 -19.62
C ALA A 538 2.23 2.53 -18.98
N TRP A 539 2.84 2.72 -17.81
CA TRP A 539 3.00 4.04 -17.20
C TRP A 539 3.76 5.04 -18.08
N ARG A 540 4.66 4.56 -18.95
CA ARG A 540 5.51 5.42 -19.78
C ARG A 540 4.73 6.11 -20.91
N ASP A 541 3.60 5.55 -21.31
CA ASP A 541 2.73 6.14 -22.34
C ASP A 541 1.37 6.60 -21.79
N ALA A 542 1.09 6.38 -20.51
CA ALA A 542 -0.15 6.82 -19.88
C ALA A 542 -0.30 8.35 -19.95
N LEU A 543 -1.52 8.81 -20.29
CA LEU A 543 -1.98 10.19 -20.09
C LEU A 543 -2.95 10.29 -18.91
N THR A 544 -3.61 9.20 -18.55
CA THR A 544 -4.46 9.18 -17.37
C THR A 544 -4.45 7.82 -16.69
N HIS A 545 -4.48 7.83 -15.37
CA HIS A 545 -4.83 6.70 -14.54
C HIS A 545 -6.29 6.87 -14.12
N VAL A 546 -7.14 5.91 -14.48
CA VAL A 546 -8.59 5.96 -14.23
C VAL A 546 -8.95 4.88 -13.25
N ILE A 547 -9.53 5.26 -12.12
CA ILE A 547 -10.17 4.39 -11.16
C ILE A 547 -11.68 4.46 -11.38
N VAL A 548 -12.32 3.31 -11.45
CA VAL A 548 -13.77 3.18 -11.48
C VAL A 548 -14.22 2.41 -10.24
N GLY A 549 -15.23 2.93 -9.56
CA GLY A 549 -15.69 2.36 -8.30
C GLY A 549 -17.18 2.10 -8.25
N SER A 550 -17.55 1.04 -7.53
CA SER A 550 -18.91 0.71 -7.14
C SER A 550 -19.06 0.84 -5.63
N GLN A 551 -20.25 1.21 -5.18
CA GLN A 551 -20.56 1.45 -3.76
C GLN A 551 -21.78 0.68 -3.28
N TRP A 552 -21.83 0.44 -1.97
CA TRP A 552 -22.96 -0.19 -1.29
C TRP A 552 -23.12 0.40 0.13
N ASN A 553 -24.05 -0.15 0.93
CA ASN A 553 -24.28 0.31 2.31
C ASN A 553 -23.50 -0.53 3.33
N PHE A 554 -23.14 0.03 4.48
CA PHE A 554 -22.51 -0.69 5.60
C PHE A 554 -23.28 -1.95 6.04
N THR A 555 -24.60 -1.96 5.86
CA THR A 555 -25.46 -3.11 6.21
C THR A 555 -25.64 -4.13 5.06
N SER A 556 -25.01 -3.93 3.91
CA SER A 556 -25.13 -4.83 2.74
C SER A 556 -24.56 -6.21 3.02
N SER A 557 -25.26 -7.23 2.55
CA SER A 557 -24.81 -8.62 2.67
C SER A 557 -23.62 -8.91 1.75
N TRP A 558 -22.89 -9.99 2.04
CA TRP A 558 -21.78 -10.43 1.20
C TRP A 558 -22.18 -10.69 -0.26
N ASN A 559 -23.39 -11.17 -0.54
CA ASN A 559 -23.87 -11.35 -1.91
C ASN A 559 -23.95 -10.03 -2.67
N VAL A 560 -24.42 -8.95 -2.03
CA VAL A 560 -24.46 -7.61 -2.67
C VAL A 560 -23.05 -7.12 -2.99
N ILE A 561 -22.10 -7.37 -2.08
CA ILE A 561 -20.69 -7.00 -2.28
C ILE A 561 -20.08 -7.82 -3.42
N GLU A 562 -20.32 -9.13 -3.46
CA GLU A 562 -19.86 -10.02 -4.52
C GLU A 562 -20.41 -9.58 -5.88
N ASP A 563 -21.73 -9.39 -5.98
CA ASP A 563 -22.40 -8.94 -7.22
C ASP A 563 -21.86 -7.59 -7.69
N SER A 564 -21.68 -6.63 -6.77
CA SER A 564 -21.14 -5.30 -7.10
C SER A 564 -19.67 -5.36 -7.52
N SER A 565 -18.87 -6.23 -6.89
CA SER A 565 -17.46 -6.43 -7.24
C SER A 565 -17.32 -7.07 -8.61
N LEU A 566 -18.11 -8.10 -8.92
CA LEU A 566 -18.17 -8.71 -10.25
C LEU A 566 -18.66 -7.71 -11.31
N PHE A 567 -19.63 -6.86 -10.95
CA PHE A 567 -20.17 -5.85 -11.84
C PHE A 567 -19.10 -4.84 -12.27
N VAL A 568 -18.38 -4.21 -11.33
CA VAL A 568 -17.32 -3.26 -11.68
C VAL A 568 -16.19 -3.95 -12.46
N THR A 569 -15.78 -5.15 -12.07
CA THR A 569 -14.74 -5.94 -12.77
C THR A 569 -15.10 -6.18 -14.23
N LYS A 570 -16.36 -6.58 -14.47
CA LYS A 570 -16.88 -6.84 -15.80
C LYS A 570 -17.04 -5.56 -16.61
N TRP A 571 -17.53 -4.48 -15.98
CA TRP A 571 -17.67 -3.19 -16.65
C TRP A 571 -16.32 -2.68 -17.18
N MET A 572 -15.24 -2.92 -16.44
CA MET A 572 -13.89 -2.53 -16.86
C MET A 572 -13.44 -3.15 -18.20
N ASP A 573 -14.10 -4.19 -18.71
CA ASP A 573 -13.85 -4.71 -20.06
C ASP A 573 -13.99 -3.60 -21.13
N VAL A 574 -14.88 -2.62 -20.91
CA VAL A 574 -15.02 -1.44 -21.79
C VAL A 574 -13.70 -0.67 -21.91
N LEU A 575 -13.03 -0.38 -20.78
CA LEU A 575 -11.74 0.32 -20.79
C LEU A 575 -10.58 -0.58 -21.25
N ARG A 576 -10.68 -1.90 -21.07
CA ARG A 576 -9.71 -2.87 -21.60
C ARG A 576 -9.78 -2.92 -23.13
N ASP A 577 -10.98 -2.90 -23.71
CA ASP A 577 -11.16 -2.89 -25.15
C ASP A 577 -10.66 -1.60 -25.81
N ILE A 578 -10.78 -0.46 -25.12
CA ILE A 578 -10.24 0.84 -25.56
C ILE A 578 -8.70 0.85 -25.53
N ALA A 579 -8.10 0.23 -24.52
CA ALA A 579 -6.65 0.23 -24.29
C ALA A 579 -6.13 -1.19 -24.00
N PRO A 580 -6.16 -2.12 -24.97
CA PRO A 580 -5.90 -3.54 -24.74
C PRO A 580 -4.44 -3.82 -24.35
N ASP A 581 -3.49 -3.13 -24.97
CA ASP A 581 -2.05 -3.29 -24.74
C ASP A 581 -1.53 -2.52 -23.52
N SER A 582 -2.42 -1.88 -22.76
CA SER A 582 -2.08 -1.14 -21.55
C SER A 582 -2.10 -2.04 -20.31
N GLY A 583 -2.21 -1.46 -19.12
CA GLY A 583 -2.34 -2.19 -17.86
C GLY A 583 -3.10 -1.41 -16.80
N ALA A 584 -2.96 -1.83 -15.56
CA ALA A 584 -3.62 -1.28 -14.40
C ALA A 584 -2.61 -1.08 -13.27
N TYR A 585 -2.85 -0.09 -12.41
CA TYR A 585 -1.94 0.19 -11.31
C TYR A 585 -2.19 -0.78 -10.15
N MET A 586 -1.21 -1.63 -9.85
CA MET A 586 -1.38 -2.69 -8.84
C MET A 586 -1.76 -2.21 -7.43
N SER A 587 -1.38 -0.98 -7.05
CA SER A 587 -1.68 -0.45 -5.71
C SER A 587 -3.09 0.12 -5.60
N GLU A 588 -3.74 0.42 -6.72
CA GLU A 588 -5.09 0.99 -6.85
C GLU A 588 -5.89 0.18 -7.88
N GLY A 589 -5.57 -1.12 -7.95
CA GLY A 589 -6.02 -2.04 -8.98
C GLY A 589 -7.08 -2.99 -8.49
N ASP A 590 -7.69 -3.72 -9.41
CA ASP A 590 -8.71 -4.70 -9.07
C ASP A 590 -8.07 -5.98 -8.50
N LEU A 591 -8.49 -6.41 -7.31
CA LEU A 591 -8.11 -7.69 -6.72
C LEU A 591 -8.37 -8.88 -7.66
N ILE A 592 -9.43 -8.81 -8.46
CA ILE A 592 -9.87 -9.86 -9.37
C ILE A 592 -9.65 -9.49 -10.84
N GLU A 593 -8.67 -8.62 -11.09
CA GLU A 593 -8.24 -8.22 -12.43
C GLU A 593 -7.99 -9.45 -13.33
N PRO A 594 -8.67 -9.55 -14.49
CA PRO A 594 -8.40 -10.62 -15.44
C PRO A 594 -6.99 -10.47 -16.01
N ASN A 595 -6.28 -11.59 -16.19
CA ASN A 595 -4.88 -11.60 -16.62
C ASN A 595 -3.97 -10.70 -15.75
N LEU A 596 -4.21 -10.72 -14.44
CA LEU A 596 -3.55 -9.87 -13.44
C LEU A 596 -2.04 -9.69 -13.64
N GLN A 597 -1.33 -10.78 -13.97
CA GLN A 597 0.11 -10.76 -14.19
C GLN A 597 0.51 -9.78 -15.31
N GLU A 598 -0.23 -9.81 -16.42
CA GLU A 598 -0.03 -8.90 -17.54
C GLU A 598 -0.49 -7.49 -17.19
N ALA A 599 -1.67 -7.34 -16.58
CA ALA A 599 -2.22 -6.03 -16.23
C ALA A 599 -1.33 -5.24 -15.26
N PHE A 600 -0.77 -5.88 -14.24
CA PHE A 600 -0.02 -5.19 -13.18
C PHE A 600 1.49 -5.13 -13.42
N TYR A 601 2.05 -6.08 -14.19
CA TYR A 601 3.49 -6.19 -14.37
C TYR A 601 3.93 -6.24 -15.84
N GLY A 602 3.02 -6.56 -16.76
CA GLY A 602 3.27 -6.66 -18.19
C GLY A 602 4.45 -7.58 -18.50
N VAL A 603 5.30 -7.13 -19.44
CA VAL A 603 6.50 -7.87 -19.87
C VAL A 603 7.52 -8.14 -18.74
N ASN A 604 7.40 -7.47 -17.60
CA ASN A 604 8.30 -7.68 -16.47
C ASN A 604 7.95 -8.96 -15.68
N TYR A 605 6.74 -9.49 -15.81
CA TYR A 605 6.25 -10.58 -14.95
C TYR A 605 7.13 -11.84 -14.94
N PRO A 606 7.56 -12.39 -16.09
CA PRO A 606 8.36 -13.62 -16.08
C PRO A 606 9.68 -13.47 -15.31
N ARG A 607 10.32 -12.28 -15.40
CA ARG A 607 11.55 -11.98 -14.65
C ARG A 607 11.26 -11.77 -13.17
N LEU A 608 10.20 -11.04 -12.83
CA LEU A 608 9.76 -10.85 -11.45
C LEU A 608 9.49 -12.19 -10.76
N TYR A 609 8.73 -13.08 -11.40
CA TYR A 609 8.43 -14.41 -10.86
C TYR A 609 9.69 -15.26 -10.70
N ALA A 610 10.59 -15.29 -11.70
CA ALA A 610 11.86 -16.02 -11.59
C ALA A 610 12.70 -15.55 -10.39
N LEU A 611 12.75 -14.23 -10.14
CA LEU A 611 13.47 -13.67 -9.00
C LEU A 611 12.74 -13.91 -7.67
N LYS A 612 11.41 -13.89 -7.65
CA LYS A 612 10.61 -14.33 -6.50
C LYS A 612 10.98 -15.77 -6.10
N GLN A 613 11.07 -16.68 -7.07
CA GLN A 613 11.48 -18.06 -6.82
C GLN A 613 12.96 -18.21 -6.42
N LYS A 614 13.83 -17.27 -6.84
CA LYS A 614 15.24 -17.22 -6.40
C LYS A 614 15.35 -16.76 -4.94
N TYR A 615 14.63 -15.72 -4.57
CA TYR A 615 14.79 -15.04 -3.28
C TYR A 615 13.87 -15.58 -2.20
N ASP A 616 12.63 -15.95 -2.52
CA ASP A 616 11.68 -16.53 -1.58
C ASP A 616 11.01 -17.79 -2.17
N PRO A 617 11.78 -18.88 -2.36
CA PRO A 617 11.27 -20.15 -2.91
C PRO A 617 10.23 -20.85 -2.01
N THR A 618 10.09 -20.38 -0.76
CA THR A 618 9.21 -20.96 0.25
C THR A 618 7.87 -20.24 0.38
N GLY A 619 7.66 -19.14 -0.35
CA GLY A 619 6.48 -18.29 -0.22
C GLY A 619 6.28 -17.79 1.22
N LEU A 620 7.35 -17.32 1.86
CA LEU A 620 7.24 -16.68 3.18
C LEU A 620 6.53 -15.33 3.07
N PHE A 621 6.92 -14.55 2.06
CA PHE A 621 6.32 -13.27 1.76
C PHE A 621 5.15 -13.51 0.80
N PHE A 622 3.94 -13.30 1.29
CA PHE A 622 2.73 -13.42 0.51
C PHE A 622 1.89 -12.16 0.70
N ALA A 623 1.28 -11.72 -0.39
CA ALA A 623 0.24 -10.73 -0.41
C ALA A 623 -0.66 -11.03 -1.61
N LEU A 624 -1.96 -10.75 -1.49
CA LEU A 624 -2.86 -10.87 -2.65
C LEU A 624 -2.33 -10.02 -3.81
N THR A 625 -2.52 -10.50 -5.04
CA THR A 625 -2.04 -9.88 -6.30
C THR A 625 -0.53 -9.71 -6.46
N ALA A 626 0.29 -9.95 -5.42
CA ALA A 626 1.74 -9.81 -5.50
C ALA A 626 2.37 -10.87 -6.43
N VAL A 627 3.59 -10.64 -6.89
CA VAL A 627 4.34 -11.60 -7.70
C VAL A 627 4.46 -12.95 -6.97
N GLY A 628 4.02 -14.03 -7.62
CA GLY A 628 4.00 -15.38 -7.07
C GLY A 628 2.82 -15.66 -6.13
N ALA A 629 1.86 -14.75 -5.99
CA ALA A 629 0.64 -14.99 -5.22
C ALA A 629 -0.22 -16.11 -5.83
N GLU A 630 -0.09 -16.38 -7.14
CA GLU A 630 -0.79 -17.45 -7.82
C GLU A 630 -0.48 -18.85 -7.28
N ASP A 631 0.68 -19.04 -6.65
CA ASP A 631 1.12 -20.30 -6.04
C ASP A 631 0.35 -20.61 -4.73
N TRP A 632 -0.41 -19.64 -4.21
CA TRP A 632 -1.12 -19.70 -2.93
C TRP A 632 -2.60 -19.31 -3.07
N GLU A 633 -3.41 -19.74 -2.11
CA GLU A 633 -4.81 -19.34 -1.95
C GLU A 633 -5.10 -19.01 -0.48
N VAL A 634 -5.96 -18.02 -0.28
CA VAL A 634 -6.58 -17.78 1.03
C VAL A 634 -7.91 -18.52 1.06
N GLN A 635 -7.99 -19.57 1.87
CA GLN A 635 -9.22 -20.30 2.18
C GLN A 635 -10.06 -19.44 3.13
N THR A 636 -10.80 -18.50 2.55
CA THR A 636 -11.66 -17.51 3.22
C THR A 636 -12.71 -18.20 4.08
N THR A 637 -13.00 -17.62 5.24
CA THR A 637 -14.12 -18.06 6.10
C THR A 637 -15.42 -17.32 5.81
N ASP A 638 -15.35 -16.23 5.06
CA ASP A 638 -16.49 -15.45 4.62
C ASP A 638 -17.18 -16.10 3.41
N PRO A 639 -18.44 -15.75 3.10
CA PRO A 639 -19.15 -16.22 1.90
C PRO A 639 -18.54 -15.73 0.56
N LEU A 640 -17.44 -14.98 0.58
CA LEU A 640 -16.75 -14.55 -0.64
C LEU A 640 -15.87 -15.68 -1.21
N PRO A 641 -15.64 -15.68 -2.54
CA PRO A 641 -14.71 -16.61 -3.17
C PRO A 641 -13.30 -16.56 -2.56
N TYR A 642 -12.55 -17.64 -2.72
CA TYR A 642 -11.18 -17.72 -2.21
C TYR A 642 -10.30 -16.62 -2.79
N SER A 643 -9.41 -16.11 -1.95
CA SER A 643 -8.46 -15.04 -2.28
C SER A 643 -9.09 -13.70 -2.64
N TRP A 644 -10.36 -13.45 -2.27
CA TRP A 644 -11.00 -12.14 -2.37
C TRP A 644 -10.82 -11.27 -1.13
N ASN A 645 -10.30 -11.85 -0.04
CA ASN A 645 -9.87 -11.12 1.14
C ASN A 645 -8.80 -11.91 1.92
N ASN A 646 -8.38 -11.40 3.06
CA ASN A 646 -7.34 -12.00 3.89
C ASN A 646 -7.87 -12.79 5.10
N ASN A 647 -9.19 -12.89 5.26
CA ASN A 647 -9.86 -13.51 6.41
C ASN A 647 -9.98 -15.03 6.24
N GLY A 648 -8.83 -15.70 6.10
CA GLY A 648 -8.77 -17.13 5.85
C GLY A 648 -7.39 -17.74 6.07
N ARG A 649 -7.33 -19.08 6.04
CA ARG A 649 -6.07 -19.81 6.13
C ARG A 649 -5.31 -19.70 4.80
N LEU A 650 -4.03 -19.39 4.85
CA LEU A 650 -3.16 -19.34 3.66
C LEU A 650 -2.63 -20.73 3.35
N CYS A 651 -2.94 -21.25 2.16
CA CYS A 651 -2.56 -22.58 1.70
C CYS A 651 -1.89 -22.53 0.32
N PRO A 652 -0.95 -23.43 0.00
CA PRO A 652 -0.51 -23.62 -1.37
C PRO A 652 -1.68 -24.07 -2.25
N LYS A 653 -1.77 -23.60 -3.49
CA LYS A 653 -2.76 -24.13 -4.43
C LYS A 653 -2.38 -25.55 -4.82
N SER A 654 -3.35 -26.46 -4.82
CA SER A 654 -3.17 -27.79 -5.41
C SER A 654 -3.03 -27.65 -6.92
N SER A 655 -1.89 -28.08 -7.46
CA SER A 655 -1.59 -28.13 -8.89
C SER A 655 -2.51 -29.03 -9.69
#